data_AF-A0A354I123-F1
#
_entry.id   AF-A0A354I123-F1
#
_cell.length_a   1.000
_cell.length_b   1.000
_cell.length_c   1.000
_cell.angle_alpha   90.00
_cell.angle_beta   90.00
_cell.angle_gamma   90.00
#
_symmetry.space_group_name_H-M   'P 1'
#
loop_
_entity.id
_entity.type
_entity.pdbx_description
1 polymer ?
#
loop_
_entity_poly.entity_id
_entity_poly.type
_entity_poly.pdbx_seq_one_letter_code
_entity_poly.pdbx_strand_id
1 'polypeptide(L)'
;MATFKEKVENFKLQLARALDDDLHTRQWHNLVDYFIIAMILISTAEIFLSTFDIDPALRKALFWVDIAVLVFFTVEVSLRIWIAPIINPDYKGIKGRLKYCFSFYGFIDVVSTYPFYLSLLLPLPFGILRVFRLMRVVRLFRISRYMKSFRLLNNAMREKRRELWISLQFLVIITIILSLLLFFFEHEAQPDVYDNGIVSVAWAFAQYIGDPGSFADTPPITFWGHAIACIVGVLGIAIVAVPAGIIGAGFTEAIERDRREEELAANIGKIHDAFERKLDRPTGFQAVPTFRTLADLQARLGLKQDEIVEVAENLDDCRLINLSSTLPLYGPPADILAMEHFMINTGYGCCIDRGSAVTVISPSSMIDAGVGNFAFYLAMMGGFNYISRELGKKAPYKSFYAYPPGSDTPGLAEYNADLERLMDRPGAWGITILASSGALEPVYDTHIHVNLGGPKGDTGLQHPVLVSDMERYRRFYDTLSEDMQQEFGLATDQQKYHATSSPNLFARQIRLRDDASNIIMRFDWKYLLWDPRRLLIARSISRIIASTLTDNPDLPEKLSWSFVGTGDIDLSAWNGKTVQIGFCYKSTATKAGTWEFRNLVVKSGSPAKAPMRAPAAQVPTVQKFALYTFNGTSWVIPGNFTVLQPADYTAMGQSYPNFSSSEVVASCLPVYLKNAFPYAVADDMKFVFYQYFSNKVTSLRCDQYTFDGTEWNLNNGVTVKTGQFVKENGKWAYNPDVTMTLPAGKNQPLSTLYFQTCVDWVKSSVTNGAKYVTSYGNNEYYSGTSAYQGNVDLRAESAKGQYPEGYNGMSNEEIVALMKTRFENEVFPAALAILHPDAEPVEGRDVIYTFTFSAYDGINTTPYVITYKVVGPVKFELVSCTWND
;
A
#
# COMPACT_ATOMS: atom_id res chain seq x y z
N MET A 1 -1.89 -40.01 18.32
CA MET A 1 -2.90 -39.26 19.11
C MET A 1 -2.76 -37.74 18.94
N ALA A 2 -1.56 -37.16 19.00
CA ALA A 2 -1.33 -35.72 18.82
C ALA A 2 -1.83 -35.16 17.47
N THR A 3 -1.55 -35.85 16.36
CA THR A 3 -1.98 -35.47 15.01
C THR A 3 -3.49 -35.51 14.76
N PHE A 4 -4.24 -36.37 15.46
CA PHE A 4 -5.70 -36.38 15.37
C PHE A 4 -6.31 -35.22 16.16
N LYS A 5 -5.77 -34.94 17.36
CA LYS A 5 -6.21 -33.82 18.20
C LYS A 5 -5.98 -32.48 17.51
N GLU A 6 -4.84 -32.31 16.86
CA GLU A 6 -4.49 -31.11 16.09
C GLU A 6 -5.38 -30.92 14.85
N LYS A 7 -5.71 -32.00 14.13
CA LYS A 7 -6.70 -31.96 13.03
C LYS A 7 -8.09 -31.58 13.52
N VAL A 8 -8.51 -32.10 14.67
CA VAL A 8 -9.81 -31.75 15.28
C VAL A 8 -9.83 -30.30 15.75
N GLU A 9 -8.75 -29.79 16.34
CA GLU A 9 -8.66 -28.38 16.74
C GLU A 9 -8.66 -27.44 15.53
N ASN A 10 -7.91 -27.76 14.47
CA ASN A 10 -7.94 -27.01 13.23
C ASN A 10 -9.32 -27.03 12.55
N PHE A 11 -10.00 -28.19 12.54
CA PHE A 11 -11.36 -28.29 12.03
C PHE A 11 -12.35 -27.44 12.84
N LYS A 12 -12.26 -27.48 14.17
CA LYS A 12 -13.10 -26.64 15.02
C LYS A 12 -12.82 -25.15 14.85
N LEU A 13 -11.57 -24.75 14.62
CA LEU A 13 -11.20 -23.36 14.31
C LEU A 13 -11.79 -22.91 12.98
N GLN A 14 -11.74 -23.75 11.94
CA GLN A 14 -12.36 -23.44 10.65
C GLN A 14 -13.89 -23.34 10.78
N LEU A 15 -14.51 -24.28 11.49
CA LEU A 15 -15.95 -24.24 11.76
C LEU A 15 -16.35 -23.03 12.61
N ALA A 16 -15.53 -22.64 13.58
CA ALA A 16 -15.76 -21.44 14.38
C ALA A 16 -15.71 -20.15 13.53
N ARG A 17 -14.82 -20.10 12.55
CA ARG A 17 -14.77 -18.97 11.61
C ARG A 17 -15.92 -18.95 10.61
N ALA A 18 -16.44 -20.13 10.23
CA ALA A 18 -17.54 -20.25 9.28
C ALA A 18 -18.93 -20.05 9.92
N LEU A 19 -19.03 -20.20 11.25
CA LEU A 19 -20.23 -19.92 12.04
C LEU A 19 -20.04 -18.66 12.91
N ASP A 20 -19.04 -17.84 12.58
CA ASP A 20 -18.80 -16.57 13.25
C ASP A 20 -19.93 -15.60 12.88
N ASP A 21 -20.28 -14.70 13.80
CA ASP A 21 -21.44 -13.82 13.63
C ASP A 21 -21.14 -12.59 12.75
N ASP A 22 -19.94 -12.55 12.17
CA ASP A 22 -19.43 -11.44 11.38
C ASP A 22 -19.37 -11.73 9.88
N LEU A 23 -20.29 -11.11 9.14
CA LEU A 23 -20.43 -11.15 7.68
C LEU A 23 -19.22 -10.56 6.92
N HIS A 24 -18.23 -10.00 7.62
CA HIS A 24 -17.01 -9.47 7.03
C HIS A 24 -15.88 -10.50 6.90
N THR A 25 -16.10 -11.75 7.32
CA THR A 25 -15.12 -12.82 7.08
C THR A 25 -15.18 -13.33 5.62
N ARG A 26 -14.14 -14.05 5.16
CA ARG A 26 -13.91 -14.44 3.75
C ARG A 26 -15.18 -14.88 3.01
N GLN A 27 -15.26 -14.60 1.70
CA GLN A 27 -16.40 -14.88 0.79
C GLN A 27 -17.10 -16.25 1.00
N TRP A 28 -16.37 -17.32 1.33
CA TRP A 28 -16.93 -18.65 1.59
C TRP A 28 -17.73 -18.76 2.90
N HIS A 29 -17.42 -17.98 3.93
CA HIS A 29 -18.15 -17.98 5.20
C HIS A 29 -19.48 -17.26 5.07
N ASN A 30 -19.51 -16.16 4.31
CA ASN A 30 -20.75 -15.42 4.03
C ASN A 30 -21.83 -16.28 3.37
N LEU A 31 -21.44 -17.30 2.59
CA LEU A 31 -22.40 -18.25 2.01
C LEU A 31 -23.17 -19.05 3.07
N VAL A 32 -22.50 -19.45 4.15
CA VAL A 32 -23.11 -20.19 5.27
C VAL A 32 -24.11 -19.30 5.99
N ASP A 33 -23.75 -18.05 6.25
CA ASP A 33 -24.62 -17.08 6.90
C ASP A 33 -25.85 -16.76 6.05
N TYR A 34 -25.68 -16.51 4.75
CA TYR A 34 -26.81 -16.30 3.83
C TYR A 34 -27.72 -17.53 3.74
N PHE A 35 -27.16 -18.74 3.78
CA PHE A 35 -27.94 -19.97 3.79
C PHE A 35 -28.74 -20.11 5.09
N ILE A 36 -28.13 -19.80 6.25
CA ILE A 36 -28.83 -19.79 7.54
C ILE A 36 -29.97 -18.76 7.52
N ILE A 37 -29.72 -17.55 7.02
CA ILE A 37 -30.75 -16.50 6.89
C ILE A 37 -31.89 -16.96 5.99
N ALA A 38 -31.59 -17.55 4.83
CA ALA A 38 -32.60 -18.10 3.93
C ALA A 38 -33.46 -19.18 4.63
N MET A 39 -32.84 -20.07 5.40
CA MET A 39 -33.56 -21.09 6.18
C MET A 39 -34.43 -20.48 7.29
N ILE A 40 -34.02 -19.37 7.91
CA ILE A 40 -34.85 -18.61 8.89
C ILE A 40 -36.09 -18.04 8.18
N LEU A 41 -35.91 -17.42 7.00
CA LEU A 41 -37.00 -16.84 6.23
C LEU A 41 -37.99 -17.91 5.74
N ILE A 42 -37.48 -19.04 5.24
CA ILE A 42 -38.31 -20.19 4.85
C ILE A 42 -39.09 -20.72 6.06
N SER A 43 -38.44 -20.88 7.22
CA SER A 43 -39.12 -21.30 8.45
C SER A 43 -40.23 -20.32 8.85
N THR A 44 -40.01 -19.02 8.65
CA THR A 44 -40.97 -17.98 9.01
C THR A 44 -42.18 -18.02 8.07
N ALA A 45 -41.91 -18.10 6.76
CA ALA A 45 -42.94 -18.19 5.74
C ALA A 45 -43.80 -19.45 5.94
N GLU A 46 -43.18 -20.58 6.28
CA GLU A 46 -43.87 -21.82 6.62
C GLU A 46 -44.81 -21.63 7.82
N ILE A 47 -44.30 -21.09 8.94
CA ILE A 47 -45.12 -20.85 10.13
C ILE A 47 -46.30 -19.93 9.80
N PHE A 48 -46.06 -18.85 9.05
CA PHE A 48 -47.11 -17.90 8.65
C PHE A 48 -48.16 -18.57 7.75
N LEU A 49 -47.74 -19.31 6.72
CA LEU A 49 -48.65 -20.02 5.81
C LEU A 49 -49.44 -21.11 6.51
N SER A 50 -48.88 -21.74 7.56
CA SER A 50 -49.56 -22.75 8.36
C SER A 50 -50.75 -22.22 9.19
N THR A 51 -50.89 -20.88 9.30
CA THR A 51 -52.02 -20.25 9.99
C THR A 51 -53.29 -20.17 9.15
N PHE A 52 -53.17 -20.26 7.82
CA PHE A 52 -54.30 -20.24 6.89
C PHE A 52 -54.92 -21.63 6.74
N ASP A 53 -56.18 -21.67 6.31
CA ASP A 53 -56.81 -22.92 5.93
C ASP A 53 -56.43 -23.27 4.48
N ILE A 54 -55.33 -24.00 4.34
CA ILE A 54 -54.68 -24.35 3.08
C ILE A 54 -54.98 -25.79 2.63
N ASP A 55 -54.92 -25.97 1.31
CA ASP A 55 -55.12 -27.25 0.63
C ASP A 55 -54.29 -28.41 1.25
N PRO A 56 -54.84 -29.63 1.37
CA PRO A 56 -54.15 -30.77 1.98
C PRO A 56 -52.78 -31.11 1.34
N ALA A 57 -52.60 -30.89 0.03
CA ALA A 57 -51.31 -31.14 -0.62
C ALA A 57 -50.25 -30.12 -0.20
N LEU A 58 -50.63 -28.84 -0.11
CA LEU A 58 -49.75 -27.76 0.36
C LEU A 58 -49.41 -27.95 1.85
N ARG A 59 -50.38 -28.35 2.68
CA ARG A 59 -50.15 -28.68 4.10
C ARG A 59 -49.12 -29.80 4.28
N LYS A 60 -49.15 -30.82 3.41
CA LYS A 60 -48.16 -31.92 3.43
C LYS A 60 -46.77 -31.44 2.98
N ALA A 61 -46.70 -30.55 2.00
CA ALA A 61 -45.44 -29.94 1.58
C ALA A 61 -44.81 -29.09 2.70
N LEU A 62 -45.58 -28.23 3.35
CA LEU A 62 -45.11 -27.41 4.49
C LEU A 62 -44.62 -28.27 5.66
N PHE A 63 -45.27 -29.41 5.94
CA PHE A 63 -44.79 -30.34 6.95
C PHE A 63 -43.38 -30.88 6.65
N TRP A 64 -43.09 -31.24 5.40
CA TRP A 64 -41.75 -31.69 5.02
C TRP A 64 -40.72 -30.56 5.08
N VAL A 65 -41.12 -29.33 4.74
CA VAL A 65 -40.29 -28.13 4.90
C VAL A 65 -39.96 -27.90 6.38
N ASP A 66 -40.93 -27.98 7.28
CA ASP A 66 -40.71 -27.85 8.73
C ASP A 66 -39.73 -28.90 9.27
N ILE A 67 -39.87 -30.16 8.84
CA ILE A 67 -38.93 -31.23 9.23
C ILE A 67 -37.52 -30.95 8.70
N ALA A 68 -37.37 -30.52 7.44
CA ALA A 68 -36.07 -30.21 6.86
C ALA A 68 -35.39 -29.04 7.61
N VAL A 69 -36.14 -27.98 7.89
CA VAL A 69 -35.70 -26.81 8.64
C VAL A 69 -35.31 -27.17 10.07
N LEU A 70 -36.11 -28.01 10.74
CA LEU A 70 -35.82 -28.50 12.09
C LEU A 70 -34.51 -29.29 12.12
N VAL A 71 -34.30 -30.22 11.18
CA VAL A 71 -33.06 -31.01 11.10
C VAL A 71 -31.86 -30.09 10.88
N PHE A 72 -31.96 -29.14 9.95
CA PHE A 72 -30.91 -28.15 9.69
C PHE A 72 -30.52 -27.36 10.94
N PHE A 73 -31.49 -26.73 11.62
CA PHE A 73 -31.21 -25.96 12.84
C PHE A 73 -30.80 -26.82 14.03
N THR A 74 -31.17 -28.10 14.06
CA THR A 74 -30.67 -29.03 15.08
C THR A 74 -29.17 -29.24 14.91
N VAL A 75 -28.72 -29.48 13.68
CA VAL A 75 -27.29 -29.64 13.36
C VAL A 75 -26.53 -28.35 13.63
N GLU A 76 -27.01 -27.23 13.10
CA GLU A 76 -26.36 -25.91 13.25
C GLU A 76 -26.18 -25.52 14.73
N VAL A 77 -27.25 -25.57 15.54
CA VAL A 77 -27.17 -25.20 16.97
C VAL A 77 -26.29 -26.17 17.75
N SER A 78 -26.36 -27.48 17.44
CA SER A 78 -25.51 -28.48 18.10
C SER A 78 -24.02 -28.21 17.82
N LEU A 79 -23.68 -27.88 16.57
CA LEU A 79 -22.33 -27.51 16.18
C LEU A 79 -21.89 -26.22 16.88
N ARG A 80 -22.77 -25.21 16.95
CA ARG A 80 -22.50 -23.93 17.62
C ARG A 80 -22.20 -24.08 19.12
N ILE A 81 -23.00 -24.87 19.84
CA ILE A 81 -22.72 -25.24 21.25
C ILE A 81 -21.40 -25.99 21.37
N TRP A 82 -21.02 -26.78 20.34
CA TRP A 82 -19.78 -27.52 20.33
C TRP A 82 -18.53 -26.66 20.15
N ILE A 83 -18.59 -25.60 19.33
CA ILE A 83 -17.50 -24.66 19.07
C ILE A 83 -17.47 -23.46 20.03
N ALA A 84 -18.52 -23.20 20.82
CA ALA A 84 -18.60 -22.07 21.75
C ALA A 84 -17.34 -21.81 22.61
N PRO A 85 -16.61 -22.83 23.13
CA PRO A 85 -15.37 -22.62 23.89
C PRO A 85 -14.21 -21.98 23.11
N ILE A 86 -14.25 -22.01 21.77
CA ILE A 86 -13.24 -21.44 20.88
C ILE A 86 -13.58 -19.97 20.59
N ILE A 87 -14.87 -19.67 20.44
CA ILE A 87 -15.37 -18.31 20.23
C ILE A 87 -15.15 -17.45 21.48
N ASN A 88 -15.42 -18.00 22.67
CA ASN A 88 -15.15 -17.32 23.92
C ASN A 88 -14.57 -18.30 24.96
N PRO A 89 -13.38 -18.01 25.54
CA PRO A 89 -12.78 -18.81 26.59
C PRO A 89 -13.70 -19.06 27.80
N ASP A 90 -14.63 -18.15 28.09
CA ASP A 90 -15.61 -18.27 29.18
C ASP A 90 -16.57 -19.46 29.02
N TYR A 91 -16.71 -19.99 27.81
CA TYR A 91 -17.63 -21.10 27.52
C TYR A 91 -16.97 -22.47 27.60
N LYS A 92 -15.75 -22.56 28.14
CA LYS A 92 -15.03 -23.83 28.31
C LYS A 92 -15.71 -24.77 29.31
N GLY A 93 -15.71 -26.07 28.98
CA GLY A 93 -16.30 -27.13 29.81
C GLY A 93 -17.84 -27.20 29.76
N ILE A 94 -18.45 -28.09 30.54
CA ILE A 94 -19.91 -28.30 30.57
C ILE A 94 -20.62 -27.06 31.15
N LYS A 95 -20.11 -26.50 32.25
CA LYS A 95 -20.67 -25.28 32.86
C LYS A 95 -20.57 -24.07 31.92
N GLY A 96 -19.47 -23.92 31.18
CA GLY A 96 -19.32 -22.85 30.20
C GLY A 96 -20.27 -22.99 29.01
N ARG A 97 -20.55 -24.21 28.55
CA ARG A 97 -21.55 -24.46 27.51
C ARG A 97 -22.98 -24.19 27.98
N LEU A 98 -23.32 -24.53 29.24
CA LEU A 98 -24.60 -24.10 29.81
C LEU A 98 -24.68 -22.56 29.91
N LYS A 99 -23.58 -21.89 30.29
CA LYS A 99 -23.51 -20.41 30.29
C LYS A 99 -23.79 -19.84 28.89
N TYR A 100 -23.31 -20.49 27.83
CA TYR A 100 -23.67 -20.14 26.45
C TYR A 100 -25.17 -20.35 26.17
N CYS A 101 -25.75 -21.49 26.53
CA CYS A 101 -27.18 -21.76 26.33
C CYS A 101 -28.12 -20.77 27.07
N PHE A 102 -27.65 -20.15 28.16
CA PHE A 102 -28.38 -19.09 28.88
C PHE A 102 -28.00 -17.66 28.45
N SER A 103 -27.08 -17.50 27.50
CA SER A 103 -26.84 -16.20 26.86
C SER A 103 -28.03 -15.83 25.97
N PHE A 104 -28.22 -14.54 25.65
CA PHE A 104 -29.35 -14.08 24.83
C PHE A 104 -29.51 -14.87 23.52
N TYR A 105 -28.41 -15.00 22.77
CA TYR A 105 -28.39 -15.72 21.49
C TYR A 105 -28.47 -17.25 21.67
N GLY A 106 -27.77 -17.82 22.65
CA GLY A 106 -27.85 -19.27 22.91
C GLY A 106 -29.23 -19.70 23.45
N PHE A 107 -29.90 -18.84 24.20
CA PHE A 107 -31.27 -19.05 24.68
C PHE A 107 -32.26 -19.07 23.52
N ILE A 108 -32.17 -18.08 22.62
CA ILE A 108 -32.94 -18.06 21.36
C ILE A 108 -32.70 -19.36 20.59
N ASP A 109 -31.45 -19.81 20.45
CA ASP A 109 -31.13 -21.04 19.72
C ASP A 109 -31.76 -22.28 20.37
N VAL A 110 -31.65 -22.39 21.69
CA VAL A 110 -32.16 -23.56 22.41
C VAL A 110 -33.69 -23.61 22.37
N VAL A 111 -34.35 -22.50 22.68
CA VAL A 111 -35.81 -22.37 22.73
C VAL A 111 -36.45 -22.55 21.35
N SER A 112 -35.75 -22.20 20.28
CA SER A 112 -36.33 -22.27 18.95
C SER A 112 -36.07 -23.60 18.22
N THR A 113 -35.13 -24.43 18.72
CA THR A 113 -34.79 -25.74 18.15
C THR A 113 -35.25 -26.92 19.02
N TYR A 114 -34.93 -26.93 20.31
CA TYR A 114 -35.05 -28.14 21.14
C TYR A 114 -36.43 -28.47 21.74
N PRO A 115 -37.44 -27.57 21.85
CA PRO A 115 -38.73 -27.95 22.42
C PRO A 115 -39.44 -29.10 21.70
N PHE A 116 -39.17 -29.29 20.40
CA PHE A 116 -39.70 -30.44 19.65
C PHE A 116 -39.21 -31.78 20.22
N TYR A 117 -37.92 -31.90 20.49
CA TYR A 117 -37.35 -33.11 21.07
C TYR A 117 -37.82 -33.31 22.52
N LEU A 118 -38.02 -32.21 23.26
CA LEU A 118 -38.58 -32.27 24.61
C LEU A 118 -40.03 -32.78 24.61
N SER A 119 -40.85 -32.39 23.63
CA SER A 119 -42.21 -32.92 23.46
C SER A 119 -42.27 -34.39 23.07
N LEU A 120 -41.20 -34.94 22.47
CA LEU A 120 -41.12 -36.36 22.12
C LEU A 120 -40.74 -37.23 23.33
N LEU A 121 -39.95 -36.68 24.26
CA LEU A 121 -39.42 -37.39 25.43
C LEU A 121 -40.35 -37.33 26.65
N LEU A 122 -41.24 -36.33 26.74
CA LEU A 122 -42.14 -36.12 27.88
C LEU A 122 -43.62 -36.23 27.45
N PRO A 123 -44.47 -36.97 28.18
CA PRO A 123 -45.91 -36.98 27.94
C PRO A 123 -46.53 -35.66 28.43
N LEU A 124 -46.66 -34.69 27.53
CA LEU A 124 -47.15 -33.34 27.85
C LEU A 124 -48.60 -33.13 27.38
N PRO A 125 -49.42 -32.32 28.09
CA PRO A 125 -50.76 -31.92 27.67
C PRO A 125 -50.78 -31.22 26.31
N PHE A 126 -51.86 -31.39 25.55
CA PHE A 126 -52.04 -30.76 24.22
C PHE A 126 -51.82 -29.24 24.20
N GLY A 127 -52.17 -28.54 25.27
CA GLY A 127 -51.92 -27.09 25.41
C GLY A 127 -50.42 -26.75 25.41
N ILE A 128 -49.59 -27.53 26.11
CA ILE A 128 -48.14 -27.32 26.18
C ILE A 128 -47.48 -27.64 24.83
N LEU A 129 -47.96 -28.68 24.14
CA LEU A 129 -47.51 -29.02 22.78
C LEU A 129 -47.79 -27.88 21.78
N ARG A 130 -48.92 -27.19 21.94
CA ARG A 130 -49.26 -26.00 21.13
C ARG A 130 -48.29 -24.85 21.39
N VAL A 131 -47.97 -24.59 22.67
CA VAL A 131 -46.99 -23.57 23.06
C VAL A 131 -45.60 -23.90 22.50
N PHE A 132 -45.13 -25.14 22.59
CA PHE A 132 -43.83 -25.54 22.04
C PHE A 132 -43.75 -25.42 20.52
N ARG A 133 -44.88 -25.58 19.82
CA ARG A 133 -44.96 -25.30 18.38
C ARG A 133 -44.84 -23.80 18.08
N LEU A 134 -45.47 -22.95 18.90
CA LEU A 134 -45.40 -21.49 18.77
C LEU A 134 -44.01 -20.93 19.13
N MET A 135 -43.25 -21.60 20.01
CA MET A 135 -41.87 -21.21 20.34
C MET A 135 -40.93 -21.19 19.13
N ARG A 136 -41.30 -21.84 18.02
CA ARG A 136 -40.56 -21.77 16.75
C ARG A 136 -40.56 -20.36 16.14
N VAL A 137 -41.54 -19.52 16.46
CA VAL A 137 -41.55 -18.09 16.07
C VAL A 137 -40.31 -17.38 16.62
N VAL A 138 -39.73 -17.85 17.73
CA VAL A 138 -38.48 -17.31 18.30
C VAL A 138 -37.29 -17.45 17.33
N ARG A 139 -37.35 -18.34 16.32
CA ARG A 139 -36.33 -18.44 15.25
C ARG A 139 -36.16 -17.12 14.49
N LEU A 140 -37.20 -16.29 14.39
CA LEU A 140 -37.12 -14.97 13.79
C LEU A 140 -36.07 -14.09 14.46
N PHE A 141 -35.98 -14.13 15.79
CA PHE A 141 -34.99 -13.34 16.53
C PHE A 141 -33.55 -13.77 16.23
N ARG A 142 -33.30 -14.94 15.63
CA ARG A 142 -31.95 -15.34 15.20
C ARG A 142 -31.38 -14.43 14.12
N ILE A 143 -32.23 -13.77 13.31
CA ILE A 143 -31.76 -12.85 12.28
C ILE A 143 -30.98 -11.67 12.88
N SER A 144 -31.32 -11.27 14.12
CA SER A 144 -30.65 -10.17 14.82
C SER A 144 -29.16 -10.42 15.05
N ARG A 145 -28.72 -11.69 15.10
CA ARG A 145 -27.31 -12.08 15.25
C ARG A 145 -26.47 -11.63 14.06
N TYR A 146 -27.05 -11.71 12.86
CA TYR A 146 -26.38 -11.39 11.60
C TYR A 146 -26.52 -9.90 11.23
N MET A 147 -27.27 -9.12 11.99
CA MET A 147 -27.44 -7.68 11.75
C MET A 147 -26.45 -6.88 12.61
N LYS A 148 -25.52 -6.17 11.96
CA LYS A 148 -24.57 -5.24 12.62
C LYS A 148 -25.31 -4.24 13.53
N SER A 149 -26.43 -3.69 13.08
CA SER A 149 -27.25 -2.73 13.84
C SER A 149 -27.75 -3.29 15.19
N PHE A 150 -28.14 -4.56 15.25
CA PHE A 150 -28.57 -5.17 16.52
C PHE A 150 -27.40 -5.40 17.47
N ARG A 151 -26.21 -5.72 16.95
CA ARG A 151 -24.99 -5.83 17.77
C ARG A 151 -24.60 -4.46 18.35
N LEU A 152 -24.60 -3.42 17.53
CA LEU A 152 -24.35 -2.04 17.96
C LEU A 152 -25.37 -1.59 19.01
N LEU A 153 -26.66 -1.88 18.79
CA LEU A 153 -27.72 -1.60 19.76
C LEU A 153 -27.51 -2.32 21.10
N ASN A 154 -27.20 -3.62 21.08
CA ASN A 154 -26.93 -4.38 22.29
C ASN A 154 -25.67 -3.89 23.03
N ASN A 155 -24.64 -3.47 22.31
CA ASN A 155 -23.44 -2.87 22.90
C ASN A 155 -23.79 -1.52 23.55
N ALA A 156 -24.53 -0.65 22.87
CA ALA A 156 -25.02 0.62 23.40
C ALA A 156 -25.87 0.42 24.66
N MET A 157 -26.81 -0.52 24.65
CA MET A 157 -27.64 -0.84 25.82
C MET A 157 -26.81 -1.36 27.00
N ARG A 158 -25.77 -2.17 26.75
CA ARG A 158 -24.88 -2.66 27.81
C ARG A 158 -24.04 -1.54 28.41
N GLU A 159 -23.59 -0.61 27.58
CA GLU A 159 -22.81 0.56 27.98
C GLU A 159 -23.67 1.52 28.82
N LYS A 160 -24.89 1.82 28.37
CA LYS A 160 -25.86 2.69 29.08
C LYS A 160 -26.73 1.96 30.10
N ARG A 161 -26.44 0.69 30.44
CA ARG A 161 -27.28 -0.14 31.33
C ARG A 161 -27.56 0.52 32.68
N ARG A 162 -26.58 1.27 33.21
CA ARG A 162 -26.70 1.94 34.52
C ARG A 162 -27.67 3.11 34.44
N GLU A 163 -27.58 3.92 33.39
CA GLU A 163 -28.48 5.06 33.15
C GLU A 163 -29.91 4.58 32.92
N LEU A 164 -30.08 3.51 32.12
CA LEU A 164 -31.37 2.87 31.91
C LEU A 164 -31.98 2.34 33.23
N TRP A 165 -31.18 1.64 34.04
CA TRP A 165 -31.64 1.15 35.34
C TRP A 165 -32.04 2.28 36.30
N ILE A 166 -31.27 3.38 36.35
CA ILE A 166 -31.57 4.54 37.19
C ILE A 166 -32.87 5.20 36.73
N SER A 167 -33.07 5.39 35.42
CA SER A 167 -34.30 5.97 34.88
C SER A 167 -35.54 5.12 35.21
N LEU A 168 -35.42 3.80 35.13
CA LEU A 168 -36.50 2.87 35.47
C LEU A 168 -36.80 2.86 36.98
N GLN A 169 -35.78 2.92 37.83
CA GLN A 169 -35.97 3.03 39.28
C GLN A 169 -36.72 4.31 39.65
N PHE A 170 -36.32 5.43 39.05
CA PHE A 170 -37.00 6.70 39.25
C PHE A 170 -38.47 6.62 38.83
N LEU A 171 -38.75 6.06 37.64
CA LEU A 171 -40.12 5.81 37.15
C LEU A 171 -40.95 5.01 38.13
N VAL A 172 -40.44 3.85 38.57
CA VAL A 172 -41.20 2.95 39.46
C VAL A 172 -41.52 3.63 40.79
N ILE A 173 -40.55 4.34 41.38
CA ILE A 173 -40.73 5.03 42.66
C ILE A 173 -41.78 6.13 42.55
N ILE A 174 -41.67 7.03 41.56
CA ILE A 174 -42.62 8.13 41.40
C ILE A 174 -44.02 7.63 41.04
N THR A 175 -44.11 6.57 40.24
CA THR A 175 -45.40 5.96 39.87
C THR A 175 -46.07 5.36 41.08
N ILE A 176 -45.35 4.63 41.93
CA ILE A 176 -45.90 4.08 43.18
C ILE A 176 -46.40 5.20 44.09
N ILE A 177 -45.65 6.29 44.25
CA ILE A 177 -46.07 7.44 45.07
C ILE A 177 -47.38 8.05 44.53
N LEU A 178 -47.43 8.36 43.22
CA LEU A 178 -48.62 8.94 42.59
C LEU A 178 -49.82 7.99 42.61
N SER A 179 -49.57 6.68 42.46
CA SER A 179 -50.61 5.65 42.53
C SER A 179 -51.22 5.52 43.93
N LEU A 180 -50.39 5.60 44.97
CA LEU A 180 -50.90 5.61 46.35
C LEU A 180 -51.71 6.87 46.64
N LEU A 181 -51.26 8.04 46.18
CA LEU A 181 -52.03 9.27 46.28
C LEU A 181 -53.37 9.16 45.55
N LEU A 182 -53.36 8.60 44.33
CA LEU A 182 -54.58 8.35 43.55
C LEU A 182 -55.54 7.44 44.31
N PHE A 183 -55.05 6.35 44.90
CA PHE A 183 -55.85 5.45 45.74
C PHE A 183 -56.51 6.21 46.90
N PHE A 184 -55.75 6.99 47.66
CA PHE A 184 -56.31 7.71 48.83
C PHE A 184 -57.39 8.74 48.45
N PHE A 185 -57.28 9.38 47.29
CA PHE A 185 -58.28 10.36 46.85
C PHE A 185 -59.50 9.72 46.16
N GLU A 186 -59.34 8.59 45.47
CA GLU A 186 -60.43 7.95 44.71
C GLU A 186 -61.13 6.82 45.46
N HIS A 187 -60.50 6.17 46.44
CA HIS A 187 -61.10 5.04 47.15
C HIS A 187 -62.41 5.41 47.86
N GLU A 188 -62.48 6.59 48.48
CA GLU A 188 -63.70 7.06 49.13
C GLU A 188 -64.82 7.40 48.14
N ALA A 189 -64.47 7.82 46.92
CA ALA A 189 -65.42 8.22 45.88
C ALA A 189 -65.88 7.04 45.00
N GLN A 190 -65.01 6.03 44.81
CA GLN A 190 -65.24 4.86 43.96
C GLN A 190 -64.68 3.57 44.59
N PRO A 191 -65.25 3.10 45.72
CA PRO A 191 -64.73 1.94 46.45
C PRO A 191 -64.82 0.62 45.67
N ASP A 192 -65.78 0.50 44.74
CA ASP A 192 -65.95 -0.69 43.89
C ASP A 192 -64.92 -0.77 42.73
N VAL A 193 -64.28 0.35 42.39
CA VAL A 193 -63.32 0.48 41.29
C VAL A 193 -61.90 0.48 41.82
N TYR A 194 -61.62 1.35 42.79
CA TYR A 194 -60.33 1.42 43.47
C TYR A 194 -60.41 0.64 44.78
N ASP A 195 -60.64 -0.67 44.69
CA ASP A 195 -60.83 -1.56 45.85
C ASP A 195 -59.54 -1.72 46.70
N ASN A 196 -58.38 -1.68 46.04
CA ASN A 196 -57.07 -1.83 46.65
C ASN A 196 -56.00 -1.01 45.91
N GLY A 197 -54.87 -0.75 46.58
CA GLY A 197 -53.78 0.04 46.01
C GLY A 197 -53.08 -0.59 44.81
N ILE A 198 -53.22 -1.89 44.57
CA ILE A 198 -52.66 -2.56 43.39
C ILE A 198 -53.41 -2.12 42.14
N VAL A 199 -54.73 -1.88 42.24
CA VAL A 199 -55.53 -1.37 41.12
C VAL A 199 -55.07 0.03 40.72
N SER A 200 -54.81 0.94 41.68
CA SER A 200 -54.27 2.26 41.37
C SER A 200 -52.87 2.22 40.74
N VAL A 201 -52.02 1.28 41.17
CA VAL A 201 -50.70 1.05 40.57
C VAL A 201 -50.83 0.50 39.15
N ALA A 202 -51.68 -0.51 38.95
CA ALA A 202 -51.95 -1.10 37.64
C ALA A 202 -52.52 -0.06 36.66
N TRP A 203 -53.45 0.78 37.12
CA TRP A 203 -54.01 1.89 36.36
C TRP A 203 -52.93 2.88 35.91
N ALA A 204 -52.06 3.32 36.84
CA ALA A 204 -50.99 4.27 36.52
C ALA A 204 -49.95 3.70 35.54
N PHE A 205 -49.58 2.42 35.67
CA PHE A 205 -48.67 1.76 34.72
C PHE A 205 -49.33 1.49 33.36
N ALA A 206 -50.61 1.12 33.33
CA ALA A 206 -51.36 0.91 32.09
C ALA A 206 -51.41 2.19 31.24
N GLN A 207 -51.48 3.35 31.90
CA GLN A 207 -51.46 4.65 31.22
C GLN A 207 -50.16 4.93 30.44
N TYR A 208 -49.02 4.38 30.88
CA TYR A 208 -47.75 4.55 30.17
C TYR A 208 -47.64 3.73 28.89
N ILE A 209 -48.37 2.62 28.80
CA ILE A 209 -48.31 1.68 27.68
C ILE A 209 -49.55 1.73 26.78
N GLY A 210 -50.46 2.69 27.01
CA GLY A 210 -51.66 2.90 26.20
C GLY A 210 -52.77 1.89 26.46
N ASP A 211 -52.82 1.31 27.66
CA ASP A 211 -53.85 0.37 28.14
C ASP A 211 -54.34 -0.68 27.11
N PRO A 212 -53.46 -1.57 26.63
CA PRO A 212 -53.84 -2.58 25.63
C PRO A 212 -54.85 -3.62 26.13
N GLY A 213 -55.18 -3.63 27.42
CA GLY A 213 -56.07 -4.60 28.05
C GLY A 213 -57.38 -4.03 28.58
N SER A 214 -57.67 -2.73 28.36
CA SER A 214 -58.83 -2.05 28.95
C SER A 214 -58.87 -2.10 30.49
N PHE A 215 -57.70 -2.14 31.13
CA PHE A 215 -57.57 -2.11 32.60
C PHE A 215 -57.74 -0.69 33.17
N ALA A 216 -57.61 0.34 32.34
CA ALA A 216 -57.67 1.77 32.70
C ALA A 216 -58.98 2.47 32.28
N ASP A 217 -60.00 1.71 31.83
CA ASP A 217 -61.34 2.21 31.45
C ASP A 217 -62.17 2.79 32.63
N THR A 218 -61.54 3.02 33.78
CA THR A 218 -62.14 3.59 34.98
C THR A 218 -61.42 4.89 35.39
N PRO A 219 -61.70 6.02 34.72
CA PRO A 219 -61.04 7.28 35.03
C PRO A 219 -61.41 7.77 36.44
N PRO A 220 -60.47 8.39 37.17
CA PRO A 220 -60.75 9.00 38.46
C PRO A 220 -61.82 10.10 38.34
N ILE A 221 -62.69 10.23 39.34
CA ILE A 221 -63.80 11.20 39.30
C ILE A 221 -63.59 12.41 40.21
N THR A 222 -62.68 12.34 41.18
CA THR A 222 -62.42 13.45 42.10
C THR A 222 -61.54 14.51 41.46
N PHE A 223 -61.65 15.76 41.93
CA PHE A 223 -60.79 16.85 41.43
C PHE A 223 -59.29 16.54 41.59
N TRP A 224 -58.89 16.01 42.74
CA TRP A 224 -57.49 15.65 43.01
C TRP A 224 -57.04 14.41 42.24
N GLY A 225 -57.92 13.44 42.00
CA GLY A 225 -57.62 12.30 41.13
C GLY A 225 -57.45 12.70 39.67
N HIS A 226 -58.24 13.64 39.15
CA HIS A 226 -58.00 14.23 37.82
C HIS A 226 -56.65 14.95 37.76
N ALA A 227 -56.29 15.71 38.80
CA ALA A 227 -54.99 16.40 38.85
C ALA A 227 -53.82 15.40 38.83
N ILE A 228 -53.91 14.31 39.62
CA ILE A 228 -52.91 13.25 39.65
C ILE A 228 -52.88 12.49 38.31
N ALA A 229 -54.01 12.17 37.72
CA ALA A 229 -54.11 11.55 36.39
C ALA A 229 -53.44 12.38 35.30
N CYS A 230 -53.63 13.71 35.32
CA CYS A 230 -52.92 14.62 34.42
C CYS A 230 -51.40 14.58 34.64
N ILE A 231 -50.94 14.58 35.89
CA ILE A 231 -49.51 14.45 36.22
C ILE A 231 -48.96 13.11 35.72
N VAL A 232 -49.66 12.00 35.99
CA VAL A 232 -49.29 10.65 35.52
C VAL A 232 -49.23 10.62 33.98
N GLY A 233 -50.21 11.18 33.28
CA GLY A 233 -50.21 11.25 31.81
C GLY A 233 -49.01 12.02 31.24
N VAL A 234 -48.72 13.20 31.77
CA VAL A 234 -47.55 14.00 31.36
C VAL A 234 -46.24 13.28 31.68
N LEU A 235 -46.15 12.70 32.87
CA LEU A 235 -44.98 11.96 33.34
C LEU A 235 -44.76 10.69 32.50
N GLY A 236 -45.82 10.05 32.03
CA GLY A 236 -45.77 8.90 31.13
C GLY A 236 -45.08 9.24 29.82
N ILE A 237 -45.50 10.33 29.17
CA ILE A 237 -44.86 10.80 27.94
C ILE A 237 -43.39 11.17 28.21
N ALA A 238 -43.12 11.92 29.28
CA ALA A 238 -41.79 12.42 29.59
C ALA A 238 -40.80 11.30 29.95
N ILE A 239 -41.20 10.32 30.78
CA ILE A 239 -40.31 9.27 31.25
C ILE A 239 -40.15 8.15 30.23
N VAL A 240 -41.19 7.78 29.46
CA VAL A 240 -41.04 6.78 28.38
C VAL A 240 -40.08 7.30 27.29
N ALA A 241 -40.00 8.62 27.09
CA ALA A 241 -39.04 9.22 26.18
C ALA A 241 -37.57 9.12 26.67
N VAL A 242 -37.31 9.01 27.97
CA VAL A 242 -35.94 8.99 28.53
C VAL A 242 -35.16 7.74 28.12
N PRO A 243 -35.64 6.49 28.33
CA PRO A 243 -34.97 5.29 27.83
C PRO A 243 -34.77 5.30 26.32
N ALA A 244 -35.77 5.76 25.55
CA ALA A 244 -35.66 5.89 24.10
C ALA A 244 -34.54 6.86 23.70
N GLY A 245 -34.43 8.02 24.38
CA GLY A 245 -33.37 9.00 24.18
C GLY A 245 -31.98 8.49 24.56
N ILE A 246 -31.85 7.79 25.69
CA ILE A 246 -30.58 7.18 26.15
C ILE A 246 -30.12 6.11 25.15
N ILE A 247 -31.03 5.24 24.71
CA ILE A 247 -30.73 4.19 23.72
C ILE A 247 -30.35 4.84 22.39
N GLY A 248 -31.09 5.87 21.95
CA GLY A 248 -30.79 6.60 20.72
C GLY A 248 -29.41 7.24 20.74
N ALA A 249 -29.07 7.98 21.80
CA ALA A 249 -27.76 8.60 21.96
C ALA A 249 -26.63 7.55 22.02
N GLY A 250 -26.81 6.48 22.80
CA GLY A 250 -25.83 5.40 22.88
C GLY A 250 -25.66 4.64 21.55
N PHE A 251 -26.73 4.49 20.76
CA PHE A 251 -26.65 3.86 19.45
C PHE A 251 -25.91 4.73 18.45
N THR A 252 -26.15 6.04 18.43
CA THR A 252 -25.39 7.00 17.63
C THR A 252 -23.91 6.99 18.04
N GLU A 253 -23.60 7.04 19.34
CA GLU A 253 -22.23 6.97 19.86
C GLU A 253 -21.53 5.67 19.46
N ALA A 254 -22.23 4.53 19.48
CA ALA A 254 -21.70 3.25 19.05
C ALA A 254 -21.42 3.20 17.53
N ILE A 255 -22.30 3.79 16.70
CA ILE A 255 -22.09 3.92 15.25
C ILE A 255 -20.89 4.83 14.96
N GLU A 256 -20.79 5.98 15.63
CA GLU A 256 -19.68 6.92 15.46
C GLU A 256 -18.35 6.28 15.87
N ARG A 257 -18.32 5.54 16.98
CA ARG A 257 -17.12 4.81 17.42
C ARG A 257 -16.69 3.74 16.41
N ASP A 258 -17.62 2.92 15.95
CA ASP A 258 -17.36 1.86 14.97
C ASP A 258 -16.87 2.43 13.64
N ARG A 259 -17.49 3.53 13.17
CA ARG A 259 -17.01 4.29 12.00
C ARG A 259 -15.60 4.86 12.23
N ARG A 260 -15.32 5.42 13.40
CA ARG A 260 -14.01 5.97 13.74
C ARG A 260 -12.93 4.89 13.79
N GLU A 261 -13.26 3.69 14.29
CA GLU A 261 -12.35 2.53 14.27
C GLU A 261 -12.05 2.07 12.83
N GLU A 262 -13.07 2.02 11.96
CA GLU A 262 -12.89 1.73 10.53
C GLU A 262 -12.04 2.80 9.82
N GLU A 263 -12.30 4.08 10.09
CA GLU A 263 -11.53 5.22 9.56
C GLU A 263 -10.08 5.20 10.07
N LEU A 264 -9.85 4.90 11.35
CA LEU A 264 -8.52 4.75 11.94
C LEU A 264 -7.74 3.61 11.27
N ALA A 265 -8.37 2.44 11.10
CA ALA A 265 -7.74 1.31 10.41
C ALA A 265 -7.36 1.64 8.96
N ALA A 266 -8.24 2.34 8.24
CA ALA A 266 -7.94 2.82 6.89
C ALA A 266 -6.81 3.86 6.88
N ASN A 267 -6.78 4.78 7.85
CA ASN A 267 -5.76 5.81 7.97
C ASN A 267 -4.39 5.24 8.36
N ILE A 268 -4.34 4.20 9.20
CA ILE A 268 -3.13 3.41 9.47
C ILE A 268 -2.56 2.85 8.16
N GLY A 269 -3.40 2.25 7.31
CA GLY A 269 -2.98 1.75 6.00
C GLY A 269 -2.37 2.85 5.12
N LYS A 270 -3.04 4.01 5.03
CA LYS A 270 -2.53 5.18 4.27
C LYS A 270 -1.18 5.67 4.79
N ILE A 271 -0.97 5.69 6.10
CA ILE A 271 0.28 6.12 6.72
C ILE A 271 1.40 5.14 6.39
N HIS A 272 1.18 3.83 6.50
CA HIS A 272 2.17 2.84 6.07
C HIS A 272 2.55 3.00 4.59
N ASP A 273 1.57 3.23 3.71
CA ASP A 273 1.82 3.48 2.28
C ASP A 273 2.64 4.76 2.04
N ALA A 274 2.52 5.79 2.89
CA ALA A 274 3.35 7.00 2.81
C ALA A 274 4.84 6.75 3.16
N PHE A 275 5.12 5.67 3.89
CA PHE A 275 6.45 5.15 4.21
C PHE A 275 6.84 3.98 3.28
N GLU A 276 6.32 3.95 2.05
CA GLU A 276 6.74 2.96 1.04
C GLU A 276 8.26 2.94 0.84
N ARG A 277 8.80 1.73 0.66
CA ARG A 277 10.22 1.52 0.33
C ARG A 277 10.50 2.04 -1.08
N LYS A 278 11.52 2.90 -1.22
CA LYS A 278 11.98 3.39 -2.51
C LYS A 278 13.43 3.01 -2.76
N LEU A 279 13.77 2.79 -4.02
CA LEU A 279 15.16 2.60 -4.42
C LEU A 279 15.92 3.91 -4.25
N ASP A 280 16.86 3.93 -3.30
CA ASP A 280 17.89 4.96 -3.24
C ASP A 280 18.92 4.65 -4.34
N ARG A 281 18.85 5.40 -5.45
CA ARG A 281 19.70 5.17 -6.64
C ARG A 281 21.21 5.21 -6.33
N PRO A 282 21.72 6.14 -5.51
CA PRO A 282 23.16 6.20 -5.22
C PRO A 282 23.68 4.98 -4.46
N THR A 283 22.94 4.50 -3.45
CA THR A 283 23.36 3.31 -2.69
C THR A 283 22.98 2.00 -3.38
N GLY A 284 21.90 1.98 -4.16
CA GLY A 284 21.31 0.78 -4.76
C GLY A 284 20.42 -0.02 -3.81
N PHE A 285 20.13 0.49 -2.61
CA PHE A 285 19.30 -0.18 -1.60
C PHE A 285 17.87 0.37 -1.61
N GLN A 286 16.92 -0.47 -1.21
CA GLN A 286 15.57 -0.01 -0.88
C GLN A 286 15.56 0.60 0.51
N ALA A 287 15.14 1.85 0.61
CA ALA A 287 15.05 2.59 1.85
C ALA A 287 13.66 3.18 2.07
N VAL A 288 13.23 3.15 3.32
CA VAL A 288 12.06 3.87 3.84
C VAL A 288 12.49 5.28 4.22
N PRO A 289 11.71 6.33 3.86
CA PRO A 289 11.93 7.68 4.36
C PRO A 289 12.04 7.71 5.89
N THR A 290 13.01 8.45 6.43
CA THR A 290 13.19 8.51 7.90
C THR A 290 11.98 9.10 8.60
N PHE A 291 11.44 10.18 8.04
CA PHE A 291 10.28 10.87 8.57
C PHE A 291 9.45 11.47 7.44
N ARG A 292 8.22 11.84 7.77
CA ARG A 292 7.30 12.63 6.95
C ARG A 292 6.76 13.77 7.80
N THR A 293 6.86 15.01 7.35
CA THR A 293 6.27 16.14 8.09
C THR A 293 4.76 16.00 8.10
N LEU A 294 4.09 16.54 9.12
CA LEU A 294 2.62 16.55 9.16
C LEU A 294 2.06 17.21 7.89
N ALA A 295 2.65 18.32 7.45
CA ALA A 295 2.25 19.00 6.22
C ALA A 295 2.39 18.11 4.96
N ASP A 296 3.45 17.30 4.83
CA ASP A 296 3.61 16.34 3.72
C ASP A 296 2.53 15.25 3.80
N LEU A 297 2.24 14.72 5.00
CA LEU A 297 1.18 13.72 5.19
C LEU A 297 -0.21 14.28 4.86
N GLN A 298 -0.52 15.50 5.29
CA GLN A 298 -1.79 16.17 4.97
C GLN A 298 -1.93 16.37 3.46
N ALA A 299 -0.89 16.89 2.79
CA ALA A 299 -0.92 17.13 1.34
C ALA A 299 -0.96 15.83 0.52
N ARG A 300 -0.28 14.77 0.99
CA ARG A 300 -0.15 13.49 0.29
C ARG A 300 -1.37 12.59 0.46
N LEU A 301 -1.93 12.56 1.66
CA LEU A 301 -2.97 11.59 2.05
C LEU A 301 -4.34 12.24 2.25
N GLY A 302 -4.42 13.57 2.26
CA GLY A 302 -5.65 14.31 2.56
C GLY A 302 -6.13 14.17 4.01
N LEU A 303 -5.24 13.69 4.91
CA LEU A 303 -5.56 13.52 6.33
C LEU A 303 -5.54 14.86 7.06
N LYS A 304 -6.35 14.97 8.10
CA LYS A 304 -6.28 16.08 9.06
C LYS A 304 -5.20 15.84 10.11
N GLN A 305 -4.83 16.90 10.81
CA GLN A 305 -3.77 16.82 11.82
C GLN A 305 -4.15 15.92 13.00
N ASP A 306 -5.38 16.01 13.49
CA ASP A 306 -5.94 15.16 14.54
C ASP A 306 -5.95 13.68 14.13
N GLU A 307 -6.32 13.37 12.89
CA GLU A 307 -6.28 12.01 12.34
C GLU A 307 -4.84 11.45 12.32
N ILE A 308 -3.84 12.26 11.93
CA ILE A 308 -2.42 11.85 11.92
C ILE A 308 -1.92 11.60 13.34
N VAL A 309 -2.30 12.45 14.30
CA VAL A 309 -1.93 12.30 15.72
C VAL A 309 -2.56 11.04 16.30
N GLU A 310 -3.84 10.82 16.04
CA GLU A 310 -4.55 9.62 16.48
C GLU A 310 -3.92 8.34 15.91
N VAL A 311 -3.52 8.34 14.64
CA VAL A 311 -2.77 7.21 14.06
C VAL A 311 -1.43 7.00 14.77
N ALA A 312 -0.70 8.07 15.07
CA ALA A 312 0.60 7.98 15.75
C ALA A 312 0.50 7.42 17.19
N GLU A 313 -0.64 7.60 17.86
CA GLU A 313 -0.90 7.06 19.20
C GLU A 313 -1.31 5.58 19.19
N ASN A 314 -1.77 5.08 18.04
CA ASN A 314 -2.26 3.70 17.85
C ASN A 314 -1.32 2.83 17.00
N LEU A 315 -0.15 3.36 16.59
CA LEU A 315 0.90 2.62 15.90
C LEU A 315 2.09 2.38 16.83
N ASP A 316 2.66 1.18 16.75
CA ASP A 316 3.85 0.83 17.51
C ASP A 316 5.14 1.26 16.78
N ASP A 317 5.17 1.20 15.45
CA ASP A 317 6.36 1.39 14.59
C ASP A 317 6.51 2.83 14.03
N CYS A 318 5.60 3.72 14.41
CA CYS A 318 5.64 5.14 14.08
C CYS A 318 5.55 5.99 15.35
N ARG A 319 6.14 7.19 15.34
CA ARG A 319 5.98 8.16 16.44
C ARG A 319 6.02 9.60 15.96
N LEU A 320 5.38 10.48 16.71
CA LEU A 320 5.54 11.92 16.53
C LEU A 320 6.87 12.41 17.14
N ILE A 321 7.56 13.24 16.38
CA ILE A 321 8.79 13.93 16.75
C ILE A 321 8.71 15.41 16.37
N ASN A 322 9.42 16.25 17.10
CA ASN A 322 9.66 17.64 16.71
C ASN A 322 11.07 17.75 16.16
N LEU A 323 11.20 18.02 14.87
CA LEU A 323 12.50 18.10 14.19
C LEU A 323 13.31 19.33 14.61
N SER A 324 12.69 20.32 15.27
CA SER A 324 13.41 21.48 15.82
C SER A 324 14.48 21.07 16.83
N SER A 325 14.32 19.94 17.53
CA SER A 325 15.32 19.42 18.48
C SER A 325 16.62 18.97 17.81
N THR A 326 16.60 18.75 16.49
CA THR A 326 17.76 18.27 15.71
C THR A 326 18.59 19.42 15.11
N LEU A 327 18.18 20.67 15.32
CA LEU A 327 18.85 21.86 14.81
C LEU A 327 19.58 22.59 15.94
N PRO A 328 20.79 23.15 15.72
CA PRO A 328 21.50 23.95 16.72
C PRO A 328 20.75 25.23 17.13
N LEU A 329 21.07 25.77 18.32
CA LEU A 329 20.46 26.98 18.93
C LEU A 329 20.40 28.21 18.02
N TYR A 330 21.30 28.31 17.04
CA TYR A 330 21.42 29.46 16.14
C TYR A 330 20.77 29.25 14.76
N GLY A 331 20.13 28.10 14.53
CA GLY A 331 19.34 27.85 13.33
C GLY A 331 17.96 28.55 13.36
N PRO A 332 17.27 28.72 12.22
CA PRO A 332 15.92 29.27 12.22
C PRO A 332 14.98 28.33 12.98
N PRO A 333 14.38 28.76 14.11
CA PRO A 333 13.46 27.91 14.84
C PRO A 333 12.15 27.79 14.05
N ALA A 334 11.83 26.59 13.62
CA ALA A 334 10.49 26.24 13.15
C ALA A 334 10.09 24.96 13.86
N ASP A 335 8.93 24.96 14.51
CA ASP A 335 8.31 23.74 15.02
C ASP A 335 7.85 22.90 13.84
N ILE A 336 8.68 21.95 13.46
CA ILE A 336 8.42 21.02 12.37
C ILE A 336 8.06 19.69 13.01
N LEU A 337 6.77 19.48 13.21
CA LEU A 337 6.25 18.17 13.62
C LEU A 337 6.34 17.20 12.45
N ALA A 338 6.86 16.02 12.74
CA ALA A 338 6.96 14.94 11.78
C ALA A 338 6.61 13.60 12.43
N MET A 339 6.16 12.68 11.60
CA MET A 339 6.05 11.28 11.92
C MET A 339 7.35 10.60 11.51
N GLU A 340 7.96 9.86 12.43
CA GLU A 340 9.14 9.04 12.22
C GLU A 340 8.75 7.57 12.23
N HIS A 341 9.28 6.81 11.26
CA HIS A 341 9.08 5.36 11.17
C HIS A 341 10.38 4.62 11.57
N PHE A 342 10.24 3.55 12.33
CA PHE A 342 11.33 2.72 12.83
C PHE A 342 10.93 1.25 12.88
N MET A 343 11.90 0.35 13.06
CA MET A 343 11.63 -1.08 13.11
C MET A 343 11.49 -1.57 14.54
N ILE A 344 10.60 -2.53 14.76
CA ILE A 344 10.43 -3.21 16.04
C ILE A 344 10.40 -4.73 15.85
N ASN A 345 11.08 -5.44 16.73
CA ASN A 345 10.90 -6.88 16.92
C ASN A 345 11.16 -7.36 18.36
N THR A 346 11.47 -6.45 19.29
CA THR A 346 11.66 -6.73 20.73
C THR A 346 10.85 -5.77 21.59
N GLY A 347 10.75 -6.03 22.91
CA GLY A 347 10.02 -5.17 23.84
C GLY A 347 10.62 -3.77 24.06
N TYR A 348 11.86 -3.54 23.60
CA TYR A 348 12.58 -2.27 23.72
C TYR A 348 12.79 -1.54 22.38
N GLY A 349 12.54 -2.20 21.25
CA GLY A 349 12.85 -1.69 19.92
C GLY A 349 13.22 -2.81 18.95
N CYS A 350 14.47 -2.82 18.49
CA CYS A 350 14.92 -3.72 17.44
C CYS A 350 16.20 -4.46 17.81
N CYS A 351 16.28 -5.75 17.48
CA CYS A 351 17.47 -6.59 17.59
C CYS A 351 17.55 -7.55 16.41
N ILE A 352 18.61 -7.43 15.61
CA ILE A 352 18.85 -8.24 14.42
C ILE A 352 20.24 -8.85 14.53
N ASP A 353 20.28 -10.17 14.66
CA ASP A 353 21.51 -10.94 14.63
C ASP A 353 21.77 -11.47 13.22
N ARG A 354 22.89 -11.05 12.61
CA ARG A 354 23.33 -11.49 11.28
C ARG A 354 24.51 -12.46 11.32
N GLY A 355 24.96 -12.86 12.52
CA GLY A 355 26.16 -13.68 12.67
C GLY A 355 27.49 -12.92 12.50
N SER A 356 27.47 -11.58 12.40
CA SER A 356 28.67 -10.76 12.22
C SER A 356 29.47 -10.59 13.52
N ALA A 357 30.79 -10.41 13.42
CA ALA A 357 31.61 -9.96 14.55
C ALA A 357 31.35 -8.48 14.92
N VAL A 358 30.73 -7.72 14.03
CA VAL A 358 30.39 -6.31 14.25
C VAL A 358 28.93 -6.18 14.65
N THR A 359 28.68 -5.37 15.68
CA THR A 359 27.34 -5.02 16.16
C THR A 359 27.19 -3.50 16.18
N VAL A 360 26.23 -2.98 15.42
CA VAL A 360 25.86 -1.55 15.44
C VAL A 360 24.81 -1.32 16.52
N ILE A 361 25.08 -0.37 17.41
CA ILE A 361 24.32 -0.16 18.67
C ILE A 361 23.73 1.25 18.65
N SER A 362 22.41 1.39 18.78
CA SER A 362 21.73 2.69 18.87
C SER A 362 20.88 2.78 20.15
N PRO A 363 21.46 3.18 21.29
CA PRO A 363 20.80 3.10 22.59
C PRO A 363 19.80 4.23 22.86
N SER A 364 19.72 5.22 21.97
CA SER A 364 18.98 6.48 22.17
C SER A 364 17.99 6.80 21.04
N SER A 365 17.70 5.87 20.12
CA SER A 365 16.91 6.15 18.92
C SER A 365 15.54 6.78 19.24
N MET A 366 14.88 6.37 20.34
CA MET A 366 13.60 6.93 20.77
C MET A 366 13.57 8.44 21.09
N ILE A 367 14.72 9.02 21.42
CA ILE A 367 14.88 10.46 21.72
C ILE A 367 15.64 11.19 20.61
N ASP A 368 16.59 10.51 19.96
CA ASP A 368 17.42 11.08 18.92
C ASP A 368 16.84 10.77 17.54
N ALA A 369 15.95 11.65 17.07
CA ALA A 369 15.27 11.53 15.79
C ALA A 369 16.25 11.20 14.64
N GLY A 370 15.92 10.17 13.88
CA GLY A 370 16.65 9.72 12.70
C GLY A 370 17.89 8.86 12.97
N VAL A 371 18.40 8.83 14.19
CA VAL A 371 19.61 8.05 14.52
C VAL A 371 19.37 6.55 14.33
N GLY A 372 18.23 6.06 14.80
CA GLY A 372 17.83 4.65 14.63
C GLY A 372 17.83 4.24 13.16
N ASN A 373 17.19 5.06 12.30
CA ASN A 373 17.14 4.83 10.85
C ASN A 373 18.54 4.79 10.23
N PHE A 374 19.39 5.78 10.50
CA PHE A 374 20.76 5.81 9.97
C PHE A 374 21.58 4.58 10.41
N ALA A 375 21.55 4.27 11.70
CA ALA A 375 22.25 3.12 12.27
C ALA A 375 21.75 1.80 11.69
N PHE A 376 20.43 1.67 11.45
CA PHE A 376 19.84 0.50 10.81
C PHE A 376 20.39 0.30 9.39
N TYR A 377 20.41 1.34 8.55
CA TYR A 377 20.92 1.24 7.19
C TYR A 377 22.43 0.98 7.15
N LEU A 378 23.20 1.60 8.05
CA LEU A 378 24.63 1.32 8.19
C LEU A 378 24.86 -0.17 8.50
N ALA A 379 24.14 -0.72 9.48
CA ALA A 379 24.24 -2.13 9.85
C ALA A 379 23.79 -3.06 8.72
N MET A 380 22.68 -2.74 8.05
CA MET A 380 22.15 -3.53 6.96
C MET A 380 23.10 -3.57 5.76
N MET A 381 23.70 -2.44 5.38
CA MET A 381 24.63 -2.36 4.24
C MET A 381 25.96 -3.08 4.53
N GLY A 382 26.43 -3.04 5.78
CA GLY A 382 27.63 -3.77 6.21
C GLY A 382 27.40 -5.25 6.52
N GLY A 383 26.15 -5.71 6.58
CA GLY A 383 25.83 -7.07 7.04
C GLY A 383 26.12 -7.29 8.53
N PHE A 384 26.13 -6.22 9.33
CA PHE A 384 26.43 -6.24 10.75
C PHE A 384 25.20 -6.59 11.60
N ASN A 385 25.40 -7.02 12.84
CA ASN A 385 24.28 -7.12 13.77
C ASN A 385 23.79 -5.70 14.09
N TYR A 386 22.53 -5.57 14.48
CA TYR A 386 21.92 -4.29 14.81
C TYR A 386 21.09 -4.40 16.08
N ILE A 387 21.23 -3.43 16.97
CA ILE A 387 20.37 -3.31 18.15
C ILE A 387 20.04 -1.84 18.38
N SER A 388 18.75 -1.54 18.61
CA SER A 388 18.30 -0.18 18.90
C SER A 388 17.19 -0.12 19.95
N ARG A 389 17.14 1.01 20.63
CA ARG A 389 16.08 1.35 21.57
C ARG A 389 15.11 2.35 20.94
N GLU A 390 13.95 1.84 20.52
CA GLU A 390 12.90 2.63 19.87
C GLU A 390 11.69 2.89 20.78
N LEU A 391 11.51 2.07 21.83
CA LEU A 391 10.35 2.10 22.72
C LEU A 391 10.72 2.56 24.13
N GLY A 392 9.75 3.16 24.82
CA GLY A 392 9.85 3.59 26.22
C GLY A 392 9.25 4.96 26.50
N LYS A 393 9.29 5.38 27.76
CA LYS A 393 8.81 6.72 28.17
C LYS A 393 9.86 7.79 27.85
N LYS A 394 9.44 8.84 27.12
CA LYS A 394 10.28 10.02 26.84
C LYS A 394 10.48 10.91 28.06
N ALA A 395 9.51 10.95 28.99
CA ALA A 395 9.58 11.74 30.22
C ALA A 395 8.99 10.97 31.43
N PRO A 396 9.72 10.87 32.56
CA PRO A 396 11.14 11.17 32.71
C PRO A 396 11.99 10.20 31.88
N TYR A 397 13.00 10.72 31.17
CA TYR A 397 13.90 9.89 30.37
C TYR A 397 14.85 9.10 31.27
N LYS A 398 14.90 7.78 31.07
CA LYS A 398 15.91 6.89 31.66
C LYS A 398 16.77 6.32 30.53
N SER A 399 18.09 6.46 30.60
CA SER A 399 19.02 6.17 29.49
C SER A 399 19.40 4.69 29.38
N PHE A 400 19.57 4.17 28.15
CA PHE A 400 20.21 2.87 27.87
C PHE A 400 21.69 3.04 27.47
N TYR A 401 22.15 4.29 27.29
CA TYR A 401 23.54 4.60 26.98
C TYR A 401 24.39 4.76 28.26
N ALA A 402 23.82 5.36 29.30
CA ALA A 402 24.51 5.57 30.57
C ALA A 402 23.54 5.43 31.75
N TYR A 403 23.74 4.41 32.58
CA TYR A 403 22.89 4.08 33.72
C TYR A 403 23.72 3.49 34.87
N PRO A 404 23.35 3.74 36.14
CA PRO A 404 24.02 3.13 37.28
C PRO A 404 23.74 1.61 37.35
N PRO A 405 24.64 0.82 37.96
CA PRO A 405 24.41 -0.60 38.20
C PRO A 405 23.08 -0.83 38.94
N GLY A 406 22.34 -1.88 38.56
CA GLY A 406 21.05 -2.22 39.18
C GLY A 406 19.86 -1.35 38.74
N SER A 407 20.01 -0.56 37.68
CA SER A 407 18.91 0.23 37.12
C SER A 407 17.76 -0.63 36.63
N ASP A 408 16.56 -0.44 37.19
CA ASP A 408 15.32 -1.07 36.74
C ASP A 408 14.57 -0.15 35.76
N THR A 409 15.01 -0.15 34.51
CA THR A 409 14.31 0.52 33.41
C THR A 409 13.63 -0.53 32.55
N PRO A 410 12.32 -0.38 32.25
CA PRO A 410 11.61 -1.33 31.39
C PRO A 410 12.36 -1.60 30.08
N GLY A 411 12.55 -2.87 29.74
CA GLY A 411 13.29 -3.31 28.55
C GLY A 411 14.82 -3.32 28.66
N LEU A 412 15.42 -2.71 29.69
CA LEU A 412 16.88 -2.59 29.81
C LEU A 412 17.56 -3.95 30.04
N ALA A 413 16.97 -4.80 30.87
CA ALA A 413 17.53 -6.12 31.15
C ALA A 413 17.55 -7.02 29.90
N GLU A 414 16.46 -6.97 29.12
CA GLU A 414 16.33 -7.68 27.83
C GLU A 414 17.34 -7.12 26.81
N TYR A 415 17.42 -5.79 26.67
CA TYR A 415 18.40 -5.11 25.81
C TYR A 415 19.84 -5.50 26.14
N ASN A 416 20.19 -5.50 27.42
CA ASN A 416 21.54 -5.86 27.86
C ASN A 416 21.85 -7.33 27.57
N ALA A 417 20.91 -8.25 27.83
CA ALA A 417 21.12 -9.68 27.56
C ALA A 417 21.34 -9.94 26.06
N ASP A 418 20.57 -9.28 25.19
CA ASP A 418 20.78 -9.36 23.74
C ASP A 418 22.10 -8.77 23.30
N LEU A 419 22.48 -7.62 23.87
CA LEU A 419 23.74 -6.97 23.54
C LEU A 419 24.95 -7.80 23.97
N GLU A 420 24.91 -8.39 25.17
CA GLU A 420 25.94 -9.34 25.64
C GLU A 420 26.04 -10.53 24.71
N ARG A 421 24.91 -11.11 24.30
CA ARG A 421 24.87 -12.23 23.35
C ARG A 421 25.46 -11.87 21.98
N LEU A 422 25.17 -10.67 21.45
CA LEU A 422 25.73 -10.18 20.19
C LEU A 422 27.23 -9.90 20.27
N MET A 423 27.71 -9.51 21.46
CA MET A 423 29.10 -9.17 21.73
C MET A 423 29.94 -10.35 22.25
N ASP A 424 29.34 -11.48 22.61
CA ASP A 424 30.04 -12.72 22.97
C ASP A 424 30.52 -13.50 21.72
N ARG A 425 31.35 -12.84 20.91
CA ARG A 425 32.00 -13.44 19.73
C ARG A 425 33.50 -13.11 19.74
N PRO A 426 34.36 -14.03 19.27
CA PRO A 426 35.79 -13.75 19.15
C PRO A 426 36.04 -12.49 18.32
N GLY A 427 36.82 -11.56 18.85
CA GLY A 427 37.15 -10.28 18.19
C GLY A 427 35.94 -9.38 17.89
N ALA A 428 34.88 -9.42 18.72
CA ALA A 428 33.67 -8.63 18.48
C ALA A 428 33.93 -7.11 18.53
N TRP A 429 33.25 -6.35 17.65
CA TRP A 429 33.29 -4.88 17.59
C TRP A 429 31.91 -4.27 17.76
N GLY A 430 31.72 -3.52 18.85
CA GLY A 430 30.57 -2.68 19.08
C GLY A 430 30.76 -1.30 18.46
N ILE A 431 29.84 -0.88 17.59
CA ILE A 431 29.84 0.44 16.96
C ILE A 431 28.62 1.20 17.47
N THR A 432 28.81 2.01 18.50
CA THR A 432 27.71 2.80 19.09
C THR A 432 27.48 4.08 18.30
N ILE A 433 26.28 4.28 17.77
CA ILE A 433 25.90 5.44 16.96
C ILE A 433 25.05 6.41 17.79
N LEU A 434 25.46 7.68 17.82
CA LEU A 434 24.76 8.77 18.50
C LEU A 434 24.84 10.06 17.67
N ALA A 435 24.06 11.08 18.04
CA ALA A 435 24.19 12.42 17.50
C ALA A 435 25.11 13.31 18.37
N SER A 436 25.73 14.35 17.79
CA SER A 436 26.62 15.30 18.49
C SER A 436 26.09 16.74 18.58
N SER A 437 25.38 17.29 17.59
CA SER A 437 25.00 18.72 17.55
C SER A 437 23.52 18.97 17.24
N GLY A 438 22.72 19.30 18.26
CA GLY A 438 21.28 19.60 18.18
C GLY A 438 20.87 20.79 19.05
N ALA A 439 19.59 20.90 19.42
CA ALA A 439 19.02 22.12 20.02
C ALA A 439 19.61 22.57 21.36
N LEU A 440 20.37 21.73 22.05
CA LEU A 440 21.05 22.06 23.31
C LEU A 440 22.58 21.96 23.22
N GLU A 441 23.12 21.66 22.05
CA GLU A 441 24.56 21.46 21.83
C GLU A 441 25.13 22.58 20.95
N PRO A 442 26.37 23.01 21.18
CA PRO A 442 27.05 23.96 20.31
C PRO A 442 27.41 23.32 18.96
N VAL A 443 27.66 24.16 17.96
CA VAL A 443 28.21 23.71 16.67
C VAL A 443 29.70 23.40 16.87
N TYR A 444 30.13 22.21 16.45
CA TYR A 444 31.53 21.77 16.51
C TYR A 444 32.25 21.97 15.18
N ASP A 445 33.58 22.09 15.20
CA ASP A 445 34.40 22.30 13.99
C ASP A 445 34.53 21.01 13.14
N THR A 446 34.33 19.86 13.77
CA THR A 446 34.37 18.52 13.16
C THR A 446 32.97 17.90 13.21
N HIS A 447 32.71 16.97 12.30
CA HIS A 447 31.36 16.45 12.04
C HIS A 447 31.15 15.03 12.55
N ILE A 448 32.23 14.24 12.66
CA ILE A 448 32.21 12.87 13.16
C ILE A 448 33.19 12.77 14.33
N HIS A 449 32.70 12.42 15.50
CA HIS A 449 33.48 12.34 16.74
C HIS A 449 33.59 10.87 17.18
N VAL A 450 34.80 10.33 17.22
CA VAL A 450 35.05 8.94 17.65
C VAL A 450 35.57 8.94 19.09
N ASN A 451 34.92 8.20 19.97
CA ASN A 451 35.25 8.11 21.39
C ASN A 451 35.55 6.68 21.81
N LEU A 452 36.57 6.50 22.66
CA LEU A 452 37.12 5.20 23.07
C LEU A 452 37.01 4.94 24.58
N GLY A 453 36.20 5.72 25.28
CA GLY A 453 36.00 5.58 26.72
C GLY A 453 36.85 6.52 27.58
N GLY A 454 37.59 7.46 26.99
CA GLY A 454 38.42 8.44 27.70
C GLY A 454 37.67 9.72 28.14
N PRO A 455 38.33 10.62 28.89
CA PRO A 455 37.81 11.95 29.21
C PRO A 455 37.84 12.87 27.96
N LYS A 456 37.08 13.97 28.01
CA LYS A 456 37.08 14.99 26.94
C LYS A 456 38.48 15.59 26.77
N GLY A 457 38.98 15.65 25.53
CA GLY A 457 40.27 16.22 25.18
C GLY A 457 41.43 15.21 25.14
N ASP A 458 41.20 13.92 25.43
CA ASP A 458 42.22 12.85 25.36
C ASP A 458 42.47 12.38 23.91
N THR A 459 42.90 13.32 23.06
CA THR A 459 43.14 13.06 21.62
C THR A 459 44.34 12.13 21.40
N GLY A 460 45.28 12.08 22.36
CA GLY A 460 46.50 11.26 22.31
C GLY A 460 46.32 9.80 22.70
N LEU A 461 45.09 9.36 23.03
CA LEU A 461 44.78 7.97 23.39
C LEU A 461 45.54 7.49 24.62
N GLN A 462 45.64 8.31 25.65
CA GLN A 462 46.28 7.90 26.89
C GLN A 462 45.42 6.91 27.69
N HIS A 463 44.09 6.93 27.48
CA HIS A 463 43.13 6.06 28.17
C HIS A 463 42.11 5.40 27.20
N PRO A 464 42.51 4.51 26.27
CA PRO A 464 41.57 3.77 25.44
C PRO A 464 40.99 2.61 26.25
N VAL A 465 39.93 2.88 27.03
CA VAL A 465 39.39 1.90 28.00
C VAL A 465 38.49 0.84 27.33
N LEU A 466 38.01 1.08 26.11
CA LEU A 466 37.00 0.24 25.45
C LEU A 466 37.50 -0.48 24.19
N VAL A 467 38.77 -0.34 23.82
CA VAL A 467 39.34 -0.95 22.60
C VAL A 467 40.45 -1.92 22.99
N SER A 468 40.26 -3.20 22.66
CA SER A 468 41.22 -4.28 22.88
C SER A 468 42.28 -4.35 21.77
N ASP A 469 41.90 -4.09 20.51
CA ASP A 469 42.79 -4.10 19.34
C ASP A 469 43.00 -2.68 18.78
N MET A 470 44.02 -2.01 19.32
CA MET A 470 44.37 -0.64 18.92
C MET A 470 44.96 -0.54 17.51
N GLU A 471 45.48 -1.63 16.95
CA GLU A 471 46.06 -1.63 15.61
C GLU A 471 44.96 -1.61 14.55
N ARG A 472 43.94 -2.49 14.67
CA ARG A 472 42.72 -2.43 13.84
C ARG A 472 42.02 -1.08 13.99
N TYR A 473 41.91 -0.57 15.21
CA TYR A 473 41.29 0.73 15.44
C TYR A 473 42.00 1.87 14.72
N ARG A 474 43.34 1.95 14.79
CA ARG A 474 44.09 3.01 14.09
C ARG A 474 43.86 2.96 12.59
N ARG A 475 43.94 1.76 12.00
CA ARG A 475 43.60 1.55 10.57
C ARG A 475 42.19 2.02 10.24
N PHE A 476 41.20 1.66 11.07
CA PHE A 476 39.83 2.13 10.93
C PHE A 476 39.73 3.65 10.99
N TYR A 477 40.32 4.28 12.00
CA TYR A 477 40.20 5.72 12.23
C TYR A 477 40.89 6.53 11.12
N ASP A 478 42.08 6.12 10.70
CA ASP A 478 42.83 6.80 9.64
C ASP A 478 42.05 6.72 8.31
N THR A 479 41.57 5.53 7.96
CA THR A 479 40.75 5.31 6.75
C THR A 479 39.44 6.10 6.82
N LEU A 480 38.74 6.08 7.97
CA LEU A 480 37.53 6.87 8.19
C LEU A 480 37.79 8.37 8.01
N SER A 481 38.87 8.87 8.60
CA SER A 481 39.22 10.30 8.56
C SER A 481 39.58 10.76 7.15
N GLU A 482 40.33 9.95 6.42
CA GLU A 482 40.70 10.23 5.04
C GLU A 482 39.49 10.17 4.11
N ASP A 483 38.74 9.06 4.11
CA ASP A 483 37.64 8.83 3.18
C ASP A 483 36.47 9.79 3.42
N MET A 484 36.11 10.04 4.69
CA MET A 484 35.02 10.98 5.00
C MET A 484 35.36 12.41 4.59
N GLN A 485 36.63 12.82 4.76
CA GLN A 485 37.11 14.13 4.31
C GLN A 485 37.18 14.21 2.78
N GLN A 486 37.69 13.18 2.09
CA GLN A 486 37.85 13.18 0.64
C GLN A 486 36.52 13.04 -0.11
N GLU A 487 35.66 12.12 0.30
CA GLU A 487 34.39 11.82 -0.39
C GLU A 487 33.27 12.80 -0.04
N PHE A 488 33.21 13.27 1.22
CA PHE A 488 32.07 14.03 1.73
C PHE A 488 32.42 15.40 2.30
N GLY A 489 33.70 15.71 2.48
CA GLY A 489 34.16 16.94 3.14
C GLY A 489 33.94 16.94 4.66
N LEU A 490 33.82 15.75 5.27
CA LEU A 490 33.48 15.59 6.67
C LEU A 490 34.73 15.38 7.52
N ALA A 491 35.14 16.44 8.22
CA ALA A 491 36.21 16.34 9.20
C ALA A 491 35.82 15.44 10.39
N THR A 492 36.76 14.59 10.81
CA THR A 492 36.65 13.69 11.95
C THR A 492 37.54 14.16 13.10
N ASP A 493 37.16 13.84 14.33
CA ASP A 493 38.08 13.89 15.47
C ASP A 493 37.95 12.65 16.35
N GLN A 494 38.91 12.56 17.27
CA GLN A 494 38.98 11.51 18.26
C GLN A 494 38.98 12.12 19.66
N GLN A 495 37.96 11.79 20.45
CA GLN A 495 37.86 12.12 21.88
C GLN A 495 37.99 13.63 22.20
N LYS A 496 37.76 14.54 21.24
CA LYS A 496 38.00 15.99 21.42
C LYS A 496 36.88 16.68 22.21
N TYR A 497 35.62 16.42 21.86
CA TYR A 497 34.48 17.21 22.37
C TYR A 497 33.63 16.51 23.43
N HIS A 498 33.60 15.17 23.46
CA HIS A 498 32.72 14.39 24.33
C HIS A 498 33.50 13.55 25.35
N ALA A 499 32.99 13.46 26.58
CA ALA A 499 33.52 12.59 27.61
C ALA A 499 32.80 11.23 27.60
N THR A 500 33.57 10.15 27.63
CA THR A 500 33.05 8.76 27.64
C THR A 500 33.66 7.93 28.76
N SER A 501 34.27 8.58 29.76
CA SER A 501 34.92 7.96 30.93
C SER A 501 33.97 7.61 32.08
N SER A 502 32.68 7.94 31.98
CA SER A 502 31.71 7.69 33.05
C SER A 502 31.60 6.21 33.41
N PRO A 503 31.65 5.83 34.71
CA PRO A 503 31.45 4.44 35.13
C PRO A 503 30.08 3.90 34.73
N ASN A 504 29.08 4.78 34.57
CA ASN A 504 27.71 4.41 34.22
C ASN A 504 27.53 4.07 32.72
N LEU A 505 28.56 4.21 31.88
CA LEU A 505 28.47 3.89 30.46
C LEU A 505 28.04 2.42 30.26
N PHE A 506 27.07 2.16 29.39
CA PHE A 506 26.51 0.80 29.18
C PHE A 506 27.59 -0.25 28.90
N ALA A 507 28.62 0.10 28.11
CA ALA A 507 29.73 -0.79 27.76
C ALA A 507 30.54 -1.27 28.98
N ARG A 508 30.43 -0.60 30.14
CA ARG A 508 31.03 -0.98 31.42
C ARG A 508 30.05 -1.70 32.36
N GLN A 509 28.78 -1.75 32.00
CA GLN A 509 27.71 -2.37 32.79
C GLN A 509 27.36 -3.77 32.29
N ILE A 510 27.67 -4.06 31.03
CA ILE A 510 27.46 -5.38 30.40
C ILE A 510 28.74 -6.21 30.42
N ARG A 511 28.60 -7.54 30.40
CA ARG A 511 29.72 -8.46 30.29
C ARG A 511 30.19 -8.56 28.84
N LEU A 512 31.34 -7.97 28.55
CA LEU A 512 32.06 -8.14 27.28
C LEU A 512 33.15 -9.20 27.43
N ARG A 513 33.53 -9.83 26.31
CA ARG A 513 34.74 -10.67 26.26
C ARG A 513 35.98 -9.80 26.37
N ASP A 514 37.08 -10.37 26.85
CA ASP A 514 38.36 -9.64 27.01
C ASP A 514 38.94 -9.16 25.66
N ASP A 515 38.59 -9.86 24.56
CA ASP A 515 39.02 -9.53 23.20
C ASP A 515 38.03 -8.64 22.45
N ALA A 516 36.89 -8.27 23.04
CA ALA A 516 35.90 -7.40 22.41
C ALA A 516 36.28 -5.92 22.51
N SER A 517 36.00 -5.18 21.43
CA SER A 517 36.17 -3.73 21.36
C SER A 517 34.84 -3.02 21.20
N ASN A 518 34.72 -1.80 21.70
CA ASN A 518 33.57 -0.92 21.46
C ASN A 518 34.03 0.52 21.23
N ILE A 519 33.57 1.10 20.11
CA ILE A 519 33.78 2.51 19.78
C ILE A 519 32.43 3.24 19.78
N ILE A 520 32.46 4.52 20.13
CA ILE A 520 31.29 5.39 20.09
C ILE A 520 31.52 6.44 19.02
N MET A 521 30.66 6.47 18.01
CA MET A 521 30.68 7.43 16.93
C MET A 521 29.50 8.38 17.09
N ARG A 522 29.80 9.66 17.25
CA ARG A 522 28.80 10.73 17.30
C ARG A 522 28.85 11.53 16.02
N PHE A 523 27.71 11.81 15.42
CA PHE A 523 27.59 12.52 14.15
C PHE A 523 26.77 13.79 14.31
N ASP A 524 27.14 14.84 13.60
CA ASP A 524 26.27 16.00 13.47
C ASP A 524 24.92 15.56 12.86
N TRP A 525 23.81 15.95 13.51
CA TRP A 525 22.44 15.58 13.13
C TRP A 525 22.14 15.91 11.66
N LYS A 526 22.75 16.98 11.14
CA LYS A 526 22.65 17.36 9.73
C LYS A 526 22.97 16.19 8.81
N TYR A 527 24.03 15.44 9.05
CA TYR A 527 24.48 14.36 8.16
C TYR A 527 23.79 13.02 8.42
N LEU A 528 23.20 12.84 9.61
CA LEU A 528 22.38 11.68 9.93
C LEU A 528 20.98 11.76 9.30
N LEU A 529 20.40 12.96 9.29
CA LEU A 529 18.97 13.17 9.04
C LEU A 529 18.68 14.01 7.80
N TRP A 530 19.38 15.12 7.63
CA TRP A 530 19.01 16.17 6.66
C TRP A 530 19.82 16.13 5.37
N ASP A 531 21.06 15.62 5.38
CA ASP A 531 21.91 15.54 4.21
C ASP A 531 21.35 14.49 3.22
N PRO A 532 21.10 14.85 1.95
CA PRO A 532 20.60 13.90 0.95
C PRO A 532 21.56 12.72 0.69
N ARG A 533 22.84 12.85 1.07
CA ARG A 533 23.87 11.81 0.94
C ARG A 533 23.97 10.92 2.19
N ARG A 534 23.11 11.06 3.20
CA ARG A 534 23.19 10.29 4.47
C ARG A 534 23.34 8.78 4.27
N LEU A 535 22.63 8.20 3.30
CA LEU A 535 22.71 6.76 3.03
C LEU A 535 24.01 6.36 2.32
N LEU A 536 24.57 7.26 1.49
CA LEU A 536 25.91 7.06 0.92
C LEU A 536 26.99 7.12 2.00
N ILE A 537 26.86 8.06 2.94
CA ILE A 537 27.75 8.17 4.10
C ILE A 537 27.68 6.87 4.92
N ALA A 538 26.47 6.40 5.26
CA ALA A 538 26.28 5.13 5.95
C ALA A 538 26.91 3.95 5.20
N ARG A 539 26.76 3.90 3.87
CA ARG A 539 27.38 2.87 3.02
C ARG A 539 28.90 2.94 3.05
N SER A 540 29.49 4.12 2.92
CA SER A 540 30.94 4.30 2.91
C SER A 540 31.53 3.90 4.27
N ILE A 541 30.94 4.35 5.37
CA ILE A 541 31.32 3.91 6.73
C ILE A 541 31.18 2.39 6.91
N SER A 542 30.10 1.79 6.41
CA SER A 542 29.92 0.34 6.52
C SER A 542 31.02 -0.47 5.81
N ARG A 543 31.56 0.06 4.70
CA ARG A 543 32.68 -0.57 3.97
C ARG A 543 33.98 -0.44 4.75
N ILE A 544 34.26 0.74 5.29
CA ILE A 544 35.44 1.01 6.11
C ILE A 544 35.44 0.09 7.33
N ILE A 545 34.30 -0.05 8.02
CA ILE A 545 34.17 -0.98 9.16
C ILE A 545 34.48 -2.43 8.71
N ALA A 546 33.91 -2.86 7.58
CA ALA A 546 34.11 -4.21 7.09
C ALA A 546 35.58 -4.50 6.72
N SER A 547 36.25 -3.57 6.03
CA SER A 547 37.64 -3.75 5.57
C SER A 547 38.70 -3.61 6.68
N THR A 548 38.40 -2.87 7.75
CA THR A 548 39.40 -2.56 8.79
C THR A 548 39.19 -3.32 10.10
N LEU A 549 37.95 -3.63 10.48
CA LEU A 549 37.63 -4.23 11.78
C LEU A 549 37.32 -5.73 11.72
N THR A 550 37.04 -6.29 10.53
CA THR A 550 36.70 -7.72 10.37
C THR A 550 37.77 -8.49 9.58
N ASP A 551 37.90 -9.80 9.85
CA ASP A 551 38.86 -10.71 9.17
C ASP A 551 38.36 -11.27 7.83
N ASN A 552 37.29 -10.71 7.28
CA ASN A 552 36.77 -11.18 6.00
C ASN A 552 37.77 -10.84 4.89
N PRO A 553 38.05 -11.76 3.94
CA PRO A 553 38.85 -11.40 2.78
C PRO A 553 38.16 -10.24 2.09
N ASP A 554 38.93 -9.18 1.83
CA ASP A 554 38.47 -7.97 1.16
C ASP A 554 37.52 -8.34 0.03
N LEU A 555 36.24 -8.02 0.19
CA LEU A 555 35.41 -7.83 -0.98
C LEU A 555 35.97 -6.56 -1.63
N PRO A 556 36.45 -6.62 -2.88
CA PRO A 556 37.04 -5.46 -3.51
C PRO A 556 36.01 -4.32 -3.50
N GLU A 557 36.42 -3.15 -3.02
CA GLU A 557 35.55 -1.98 -2.80
C GLU A 557 34.81 -1.52 -4.08
N LYS A 558 35.28 -1.99 -5.24
CA LYS A 558 34.68 -1.86 -6.56
C LYS A 558 34.74 -3.20 -7.29
N LEU A 559 33.71 -3.49 -8.10
CA LEU A 559 33.78 -4.52 -9.12
C LEU A 559 35.02 -4.22 -9.99
N SER A 560 36.05 -5.06 -9.88
CA SER A 560 37.36 -4.88 -10.49
C SER A 560 37.73 -6.17 -11.21
N TRP A 561 38.32 -6.05 -12.39
CA TRP A 561 38.87 -7.18 -13.15
C TRP A 561 40.28 -7.60 -12.66
N SER A 562 40.78 -6.99 -11.58
CA SER A 562 42.02 -7.39 -10.94
C SER A 562 41.77 -8.58 -10.01
N PHE A 563 42.43 -9.70 -10.28
CA PHE A 563 42.38 -10.88 -9.43
C PHE A 563 43.00 -10.57 -8.06
N VAL A 564 42.28 -10.92 -6.99
CA VAL A 564 42.78 -10.89 -5.61
C VAL A 564 43.07 -12.31 -5.14
N GLY A 565 44.18 -12.51 -4.43
CA GLY A 565 44.53 -13.80 -3.87
C GLY A 565 43.64 -14.12 -2.66
N THR A 566 42.95 -15.26 -2.67
CA THR A 566 42.05 -15.69 -1.58
C THR A 566 42.77 -16.40 -0.43
N GLY A 567 44.10 -16.51 -0.47
CA GLY A 567 44.90 -17.30 0.48
C GLY A 567 44.95 -18.80 0.15
N ASP A 568 45.75 -19.53 0.93
CA ASP A 568 45.92 -20.99 0.82
C ASP A 568 44.89 -21.73 1.70
N ILE A 569 44.29 -22.81 1.20
CA ILE A 569 43.35 -23.68 1.94
C ILE A 569 44.07 -25.00 2.25
N ASP A 570 44.12 -25.39 3.52
CA ASP A 570 44.71 -26.68 3.92
C ASP A 570 43.80 -27.85 3.52
N LEU A 571 44.36 -28.81 2.77
CA LEU A 571 43.68 -30.03 2.31
C LEU A 571 44.15 -31.29 3.03
N SER A 572 44.94 -31.15 4.12
CA SER A 572 45.50 -32.27 4.88
C SER A 572 44.47 -33.31 5.34
N ALA A 573 43.26 -32.88 5.70
CA ALA A 573 42.17 -33.73 6.16
C ALA A 573 41.60 -34.70 5.09
N TRP A 574 41.94 -34.52 3.81
CA TRP A 574 41.45 -35.33 2.69
C TRP A 574 42.53 -36.15 2.00
N ASN A 575 43.70 -36.30 2.63
CA ASN A 575 44.80 -37.08 2.09
C ASN A 575 44.39 -38.53 1.75
N GLY A 576 44.78 -39.00 0.57
CA GLY A 576 44.46 -40.35 0.07
C GLY A 576 43.02 -40.55 -0.42
N LYS A 577 42.19 -39.51 -0.46
CA LYS A 577 40.82 -39.57 -1.00
C LYS A 577 40.75 -38.88 -2.37
N THR A 578 39.85 -39.34 -3.24
CA THR A 578 39.47 -38.57 -4.43
C THR A 578 38.64 -37.37 -3.97
N VAL A 579 39.18 -36.17 -4.15
CA VAL A 579 38.51 -34.91 -3.77
C VAL A 579 37.96 -34.24 -5.02
N GLN A 580 36.67 -33.96 -5.03
CA GLN A 580 36.05 -33.08 -6.01
C GLN A 580 35.93 -31.69 -5.39
N ILE A 581 36.61 -30.72 -5.98
CA ILE A 581 36.58 -29.33 -5.52
C ILE A 581 35.48 -28.61 -6.29
N GLY A 582 34.41 -28.25 -5.59
CA GLY A 582 33.29 -27.48 -6.13
C GLY A 582 33.24 -26.09 -5.51
N PHE A 583 32.97 -25.08 -6.33
CA PHE A 583 32.76 -23.71 -5.85
C PHE A 583 31.26 -23.48 -5.65
N CYS A 584 30.86 -23.18 -4.43
CA CYS A 584 29.47 -22.87 -4.10
C CYS A 584 29.30 -21.36 -3.96
N TYR A 585 28.67 -20.74 -4.95
CA TYR A 585 28.20 -19.37 -4.85
C TYR A 585 26.80 -19.37 -4.22
N LYS A 586 26.67 -18.85 -3.00
CA LYS A 586 25.36 -18.61 -2.36
C LYS A 586 25.03 -17.12 -2.45
N SER A 587 24.24 -16.77 -3.46
CA SER A 587 23.67 -15.42 -3.58
C SER A 587 22.53 -15.24 -2.57
N THR A 588 22.50 -14.12 -1.84
CA THR A 588 21.34 -13.75 -1.00
C THR A 588 20.35 -12.84 -1.73
N ALA A 589 20.29 -12.96 -3.06
CA ALA A 589 19.37 -12.39 -4.05
C ALA A 589 19.63 -10.95 -4.58
N THR A 590 19.24 -10.78 -5.86
CA THR A 590 19.12 -9.58 -6.73
C THR A 590 20.32 -9.03 -7.52
N LYS A 591 21.57 -9.38 -7.23
CA LYS A 591 22.70 -9.22 -8.19
C LYS A 591 23.64 -10.42 -8.10
N ALA A 592 23.60 -11.30 -9.11
CA ALA A 592 24.64 -12.29 -9.31
C ALA A 592 25.82 -11.59 -10.00
N GLY A 593 26.90 -11.32 -9.28
CA GLY A 593 28.16 -10.93 -9.92
C GLY A 593 28.70 -12.11 -10.73
N THR A 594 29.26 -11.84 -11.91
CA THR A 594 30.08 -12.84 -12.62
C THR A 594 31.41 -12.93 -11.87
N TRP A 595 31.70 -14.10 -11.29
CA TRP A 595 32.98 -14.36 -10.62
C TRP A 595 33.87 -15.18 -11.55
N GLU A 596 35.09 -14.71 -11.80
CA GLU A 596 36.11 -15.48 -12.51
C GLU A 596 37.11 -16.02 -11.47
N PHE A 597 37.22 -17.35 -11.40
CA PHE A 597 38.27 -18.01 -10.63
C PHE A 597 39.42 -18.37 -11.58
N ARG A 598 40.63 -17.92 -11.25
CA ARG A 598 41.83 -18.21 -12.04
C ARG A 598 42.97 -18.65 -11.14
N ASN A 599 43.89 -19.45 -11.70
CA ASN A 599 45.13 -19.87 -11.06
C ASN A 599 44.96 -20.71 -9.78
N LEU A 600 43.97 -21.62 -9.75
CA LEU A 600 43.93 -22.65 -8.70
C LEU A 600 45.15 -23.57 -8.84
N VAL A 601 46.03 -23.56 -7.85
CA VAL A 601 47.23 -24.39 -7.81
C VAL A 601 47.15 -25.32 -6.60
N VAL A 602 47.13 -26.63 -6.85
CA VAL A 602 47.30 -27.63 -5.79
C VAL A 602 48.79 -27.75 -5.50
N LYS A 603 49.22 -27.22 -4.35
CA LYS A 603 50.62 -27.27 -3.91
C LYS A 603 50.84 -28.55 -3.10
N SER A 604 51.76 -29.41 -3.52
CA SER A 604 52.24 -30.51 -2.69
C SER A 604 53.17 -29.94 -1.60
N GLY A 605 52.89 -30.22 -0.33
CA GLY A 605 53.59 -29.62 0.80
C GLY A 605 55.10 -29.85 0.83
N SER A 606 55.88 -28.78 0.64
CA SER A 606 56.80 -28.18 1.63
C SER A 606 57.73 -27.15 0.95
N PRO A 607 58.12 -26.07 1.65
CA PRO A 607 58.82 -24.94 1.06
C PRO A 607 60.34 -25.20 0.97
N ALA A 608 60.92 -25.11 -0.23
CA ALA A 608 62.36 -25.05 -0.40
C ALA A 608 62.74 -23.82 -1.24
N LYS A 609 63.55 -22.95 -0.63
CA LYS A 609 64.24 -21.84 -1.30
C LYS A 609 65.16 -22.37 -2.42
N ALA A 610 65.15 -21.68 -3.58
CA ALA A 610 66.22 -21.47 -4.58
C ALA A 610 65.80 -21.80 -6.04
N PRO A 611 66.51 -21.31 -7.08
CA PRO A 611 67.11 -20.00 -7.33
C PRO A 611 66.50 -19.34 -8.61
N MET A 612 66.85 -18.08 -8.90
CA MET A 612 66.49 -17.38 -10.16
C MET A 612 66.76 -18.27 -11.39
N ARG A 613 65.73 -18.59 -12.17
CA ARG A 613 65.86 -19.13 -13.53
C ARG A 613 65.45 -18.08 -14.56
N ALA A 614 66.27 -17.99 -15.60
CA ALA A 614 66.19 -17.07 -16.73
C ALA A 614 64.79 -17.05 -17.39
N PRO A 615 64.38 -15.90 -17.96
CA PRO A 615 63.07 -15.78 -18.60
C PRO A 615 62.98 -16.71 -19.81
N ALA A 616 61.94 -17.53 -19.83
CA ALA A 616 61.53 -18.27 -21.01
C ALA A 616 61.20 -17.28 -22.15
N ALA A 617 61.60 -17.63 -23.37
CA ALA A 617 61.35 -16.81 -24.56
C ALA A 617 59.87 -16.46 -24.69
N GLN A 618 59.57 -15.17 -24.90
CA GLN A 618 58.20 -14.70 -25.13
C GLN A 618 57.66 -15.30 -26.43
N VAL A 619 56.61 -16.11 -26.30
CA VAL A 619 55.76 -16.49 -27.43
C VAL A 619 54.95 -15.25 -27.83
N PRO A 620 55.01 -14.77 -29.08
CA PRO A 620 54.23 -13.62 -29.50
C PRO A 620 52.74 -13.98 -29.43
N THR A 621 52.04 -13.42 -28.44
CA THR A 621 50.60 -13.57 -28.25
C THR A 621 49.87 -12.41 -28.94
N VAL A 622 48.94 -12.73 -29.85
CA VAL A 622 48.06 -11.73 -30.47
C VAL A 622 46.75 -11.68 -29.68
N GLN A 623 46.42 -10.50 -29.16
CA GLN A 623 45.14 -10.27 -28.48
C GLN A 623 44.00 -10.26 -29.50
N LYS A 624 42.96 -11.07 -29.26
CA LYS A 624 41.71 -11.06 -30.03
C LYS A 624 40.52 -10.89 -29.10
N PHE A 625 39.52 -10.15 -29.55
CA PHE A 625 38.22 -10.04 -28.87
C PHE A 625 37.24 -11.00 -29.56
N ALA A 626 36.44 -11.74 -28.81
CA ALA A 626 35.48 -12.68 -29.38
C ALA A 626 34.17 -12.67 -28.61
N LEU A 627 33.06 -12.81 -29.33
CA LEU A 627 31.71 -12.95 -28.79
C LEU A 627 31.17 -14.31 -29.19
N TYR A 628 30.67 -15.06 -28.21
CA TYR A 628 29.99 -16.32 -28.42
C TYR A 628 28.62 -16.28 -27.72
N THR A 629 27.62 -16.87 -28.35
CA THR A 629 26.31 -17.15 -27.74
C THR A 629 26.15 -18.65 -27.58
N PHE A 630 25.59 -19.07 -26.45
CA PHE A 630 25.30 -20.48 -26.22
C PHE A 630 23.92 -20.80 -26.78
N ASN A 631 23.84 -21.69 -27.78
CA ASN A 631 22.59 -22.03 -28.47
C ASN A 631 21.82 -23.20 -27.83
N GLY A 632 22.21 -23.61 -26.62
CA GLY A 632 21.65 -24.77 -25.91
C GLY A 632 22.53 -26.02 -25.99
N THR A 633 23.39 -26.15 -27.01
CA THR A 633 24.32 -27.29 -27.17
C THR A 633 25.78 -26.90 -27.34
N SER A 634 26.05 -25.74 -27.93
CA SER A 634 27.42 -25.28 -28.24
C SER A 634 27.53 -23.76 -28.20
N TRP A 635 28.73 -23.26 -27.93
CA TRP A 635 29.06 -21.85 -28.10
C TRP A 635 29.25 -21.55 -29.59
N VAL A 636 28.46 -20.64 -30.14
CA VAL A 636 28.47 -20.24 -31.56
C VAL A 636 28.71 -18.74 -31.68
N ILE A 637 29.29 -18.29 -32.80
CA ILE A 637 29.47 -16.86 -33.07
C ILE A 637 28.15 -16.31 -33.64
N PRO A 638 27.52 -15.33 -32.98
CA PRO A 638 26.21 -14.83 -33.42
C PRO A 638 26.36 -13.93 -34.66
N GLY A 639 25.64 -14.23 -35.74
CA GLY A 639 25.85 -13.61 -37.06
C GLY A 639 25.52 -12.11 -37.16
N ASN A 640 24.66 -11.57 -36.29
CA ASN A 640 24.25 -10.15 -36.31
C ASN A 640 25.18 -9.26 -35.47
N PHE A 641 26.21 -9.82 -34.85
CA PHE A 641 27.15 -9.09 -34.02
C PHE A 641 28.54 -9.12 -34.64
N THR A 642 29.27 -8.03 -34.46
CA THR A 642 30.68 -7.96 -34.78
C THR A 642 31.43 -7.31 -33.63
N VAL A 643 32.68 -7.71 -33.43
CA VAL A 643 33.56 -7.18 -32.39
C VAL A 643 34.82 -6.66 -33.06
N LEU A 644 35.10 -5.37 -32.90
CA LEU A 644 36.32 -4.76 -33.42
C LEU A 644 37.53 -5.41 -32.77
N GLN A 645 38.48 -5.86 -33.58
CA GLN A 645 39.77 -6.38 -33.15
C GLN A 645 40.78 -5.24 -32.95
N PRO A 646 41.85 -5.44 -32.16
CA PRO A 646 42.90 -4.43 -32.00
C PRO A 646 43.46 -3.90 -33.33
N ALA A 647 43.56 -4.74 -34.36
CA ALA A 647 44.00 -4.35 -35.70
C ALA A 647 43.01 -3.43 -36.44
N ASP A 648 41.71 -3.55 -36.18
CA ASP A 648 40.68 -2.71 -36.81
C ASP A 648 40.80 -1.26 -36.34
N TYR A 649 41.09 -1.05 -35.05
CA TYR A 649 41.38 0.28 -34.50
C TYR A 649 42.60 0.93 -35.17
N THR A 650 43.68 0.17 -35.35
CA THR A 650 44.88 0.64 -36.05
C THR A 650 44.57 0.98 -37.51
N ALA A 651 43.77 0.18 -38.20
CA ALA A 651 43.33 0.44 -39.58
C ALA A 651 42.48 1.72 -39.68
N MET A 652 41.73 2.07 -38.63
CA MET A 652 40.96 3.31 -38.51
C MET A 652 41.77 4.49 -37.91
N GLY A 653 43.10 4.36 -37.84
CA GLY A 653 43.99 5.44 -37.40
C GLY A 653 44.03 5.70 -35.89
N GLN A 654 43.54 4.76 -35.06
CA GLN A 654 43.59 4.89 -33.61
C GLN A 654 44.92 4.37 -33.05
N SER A 655 45.54 5.13 -32.16
CA SER A 655 46.80 4.76 -31.48
C SER A 655 46.64 3.71 -30.38
N TYR A 656 45.42 3.52 -29.89
CA TYR A 656 45.06 2.55 -28.87
C TYR A 656 43.89 1.69 -29.37
N PRO A 657 43.68 0.46 -28.87
CA PRO A 657 42.56 -0.39 -29.27
C PRO A 657 41.23 0.07 -28.63
N ASN A 658 40.92 1.36 -28.77
CA ASN A 658 39.70 2.02 -28.33
C ASN A 658 39.46 3.32 -29.13
N PHE A 659 38.23 3.83 -29.12
CA PHE A 659 37.90 5.18 -29.57
C PHE A 659 37.88 6.15 -28.40
N SER A 660 38.23 7.42 -28.62
CA SER A 660 38.31 8.45 -27.56
C SER A 660 37.22 9.53 -27.62
N SER A 661 36.44 9.61 -28.70
CA SER A 661 35.29 10.51 -28.82
C SER A 661 34.17 9.92 -29.68
N SER A 662 32.92 10.31 -29.39
CA SER A 662 31.74 9.85 -30.15
C SER A 662 31.76 10.32 -31.61
N GLU A 663 32.44 11.43 -31.92
CA GLU A 663 32.62 11.94 -33.29
C GLU A 663 33.53 11.02 -34.12
N VAL A 664 34.58 10.48 -33.49
CA VAL A 664 35.46 9.47 -34.10
C VAL A 664 34.70 8.17 -34.31
N VAL A 665 33.89 7.74 -33.34
CA VAL A 665 33.01 6.55 -33.50
C VAL A 665 32.06 6.73 -34.69
N ALA A 666 31.38 7.87 -34.77
CA ALA A 666 30.39 8.17 -35.81
C ALA A 666 31.00 8.22 -37.22
N SER A 667 32.27 8.60 -37.35
CA SER A 667 32.98 8.64 -38.64
C SER A 667 33.66 7.31 -38.99
N CYS A 668 34.19 6.58 -38.00
CA CYS A 668 34.95 5.36 -38.24
C CYS A 668 34.09 4.10 -38.40
N LEU A 669 33.03 3.95 -37.60
CA LEU A 669 32.23 2.71 -37.59
C LEU A 669 31.45 2.44 -38.89
N PRO A 670 30.81 3.44 -39.54
CA PRO A 670 30.19 3.23 -40.86
C PRO A 670 31.20 2.76 -41.92
N VAL A 671 32.42 3.32 -41.90
CA VAL A 671 33.50 2.95 -42.84
C VAL A 671 33.98 1.53 -42.56
N TYR A 672 34.17 1.17 -41.28
CA TYR A 672 34.48 -0.20 -40.89
C TYR A 672 33.41 -1.19 -41.36
N LEU A 673 32.13 -0.88 -41.12
CA LEU A 673 31.01 -1.74 -41.52
C LEU A 673 30.94 -1.91 -43.03
N LYS A 674 31.17 -0.85 -43.81
CA LYS A 674 31.25 -0.91 -45.27
C LYS A 674 32.36 -1.84 -45.76
N ASN A 675 33.51 -1.84 -45.10
CA ASN A 675 34.65 -2.67 -45.48
C ASN A 675 34.51 -4.13 -44.99
N ALA A 676 33.99 -4.33 -43.79
CA ALA A 676 33.80 -5.65 -43.19
C ALA A 676 32.60 -6.40 -43.78
N PHE A 677 31.58 -5.68 -44.26
CA PHE A 677 30.34 -6.23 -44.80
C PHE A 677 29.99 -5.58 -46.17
N PRO A 678 30.80 -5.82 -47.22
CA PRO A 678 30.63 -5.18 -48.53
C PRO A 678 29.39 -5.65 -49.32
N TYR A 679 28.71 -6.71 -48.85
CA TYR A 679 27.55 -7.31 -49.50
C TYR A 679 26.26 -7.16 -48.69
N ALA A 680 26.18 -6.15 -47.82
CA ALA A 680 24.97 -5.88 -47.04
C ALA A 680 23.78 -5.49 -47.94
N VAL A 681 22.58 -5.93 -47.58
CA VAL A 681 21.32 -5.56 -48.25
C VAL A 681 20.51 -4.60 -47.39
N ALA A 682 19.58 -3.86 -47.99
CA ALA A 682 18.71 -2.93 -47.25
C ALA A 682 18.03 -3.65 -46.07
N ASP A 683 17.95 -2.96 -44.93
CA ASP A 683 17.49 -3.44 -43.62
C ASP A 683 18.42 -4.43 -42.90
N ASP A 684 19.60 -4.76 -43.45
CA ASP A 684 20.61 -5.50 -42.70
C ASP A 684 21.01 -4.73 -41.44
N MET A 685 21.06 -5.46 -40.33
CA MET A 685 21.39 -4.91 -39.02
C MET A 685 22.66 -5.53 -38.47
N LYS A 686 23.55 -4.68 -37.92
CA LYS A 686 24.73 -5.13 -37.18
C LYS A 686 24.82 -4.41 -35.84
N PHE A 687 25.08 -5.20 -34.81
CA PHE A 687 25.51 -4.73 -33.50
C PHE A 687 27.03 -4.72 -33.47
N VAL A 688 27.61 -3.53 -33.34
CA VAL A 688 29.07 -3.33 -33.37
C VAL A 688 29.58 -3.12 -31.96
N PHE A 689 30.30 -4.11 -31.44
CA PHE A 689 30.98 -4.01 -30.16
C PHE A 689 32.35 -3.35 -30.34
N TYR A 690 32.60 -2.30 -29.57
CA TYR A 690 33.86 -1.56 -29.60
C TYR A 690 34.25 -1.04 -28.23
N GLN A 691 35.55 -0.94 -27.99
CA GLN A 691 36.14 -0.28 -26.85
C GLN A 691 36.09 1.24 -27.00
N TYR A 692 35.62 1.94 -25.96
CA TYR A 692 35.50 3.39 -25.91
C TYR A 692 36.12 3.94 -24.64
N PHE A 693 37.13 4.77 -24.79
CA PHE A 693 37.84 5.44 -23.71
C PHE A 693 37.25 6.82 -23.44
N SER A 694 36.71 7.01 -22.25
CA SER A 694 36.29 8.33 -21.75
C SER A 694 36.42 8.36 -20.25
N ASN A 695 36.70 9.54 -19.69
CA ASN A 695 36.85 9.74 -18.25
C ASN A 695 37.83 8.75 -17.59
N LYS A 696 38.96 8.46 -18.26
CA LYS A 696 40.01 7.51 -17.83
C LYS A 696 39.56 6.04 -17.72
N VAL A 697 38.42 5.67 -18.32
CA VAL A 697 37.92 4.30 -18.35
C VAL A 697 37.69 3.87 -19.79
N THR A 698 38.22 2.69 -20.16
CA THR A 698 37.84 2.02 -21.42
C THR A 698 36.63 1.14 -21.14
N SER A 699 35.50 1.49 -21.73
CA SER A 699 34.24 0.74 -21.64
C SER A 699 33.97 0.01 -22.95
N LEU A 700 33.49 -1.23 -22.87
CA LEU A 700 32.92 -1.89 -24.02
C LEU A 700 31.55 -1.28 -24.30
N ARG A 701 31.37 -0.73 -25.50
CA ARG A 701 30.12 -0.20 -26.02
C ARG A 701 29.61 -1.05 -27.15
N CYS A 702 28.31 -0.95 -27.41
CA CYS A 702 27.66 -1.60 -28.52
C CYS A 702 26.70 -0.61 -29.15
N ASP A 703 26.91 -0.31 -30.42
CA ASP A 703 25.99 0.50 -31.21
C ASP A 703 25.35 -0.35 -32.30
N GLN A 704 24.07 -0.11 -32.56
CA GLN A 704 23.33 -0.77 -33.62
C GLN A 704 23.41 0.09 -34.88
N TYR A 705 23.77 -0.52 -36.00
CA TYR A 705 23.72 0.11 -37.31
C TYR A 705 22.76 -0.64 -38.22
N THR A 706 22.06 0.09 -39.07
CA THR A 706 21.14 -0.44 -40.10
C THR A 706 21.59 0.05 -41.46
N PHE A 707 21.64 -0.85 -42.45
CA PHE A 707 22.00 -0.51 -43.82
C PHE A 707 20.77 -0.05 -44.59
N ASP A 708 20.79 1.15 -45.16
CA ASP A 708 19.64 1.74 -45.88
C ASP A 708 19.58 1.34 -47.37
N GLY A 709 20.48 0.47 -47.82
CA GLY A 709 20.70 0.12 -49.23
C GLY A 709 21.89 0.85 -49.87
N THR A 710 22.43 1.87 -49.20
CA THR A 710 23.56 2.70 -49.68
C THR A 710 24.65 2.83 -48.62
N GLU A 711 24.28 3.14 -47.37
CA GLU A 711 25.19 3.39 -46.25
C GLU A 711 24.70 2.76 -44.93
N TRP A 712 25.64 2.57 -44.00
CA TRP A 712 25.35 2.08 -42.64
C TRP A 712 25.06 3.26 -41.70
N ASN A 713 23.83 3.36 -41.21
CA ASN A 713 23.40 4.45 -40.33
C ASN A 713 23.24 4.00 -38.88
N LEU A 714 23.62 4.87 -37.93
CA LEU A 714 23.45 4.61 -36.50
C LEU A 714 21.97 4.59 -36.14
N ASN A 715 21.52 3.50 -35.51
CA ASN A 715 20.17 3.33 -35.01
C ASN A 715 20.19 3.44 -33.48
N ASN A 716 19.88 4.63 -32.96
CA ASN A 716 19.92 4.94 -31.53
C ASN A 716 18.62 4.60 -30.77
N GLY A 717 17.64 3.98 -31.44
CA GLY A 717 16.34 3.62 -30.86
C GLY A 717 15.50 4.82 -30.39
N VAL A 718 15.88 6.06 -30.74
CA VAL A 718 15.16 7.28 -30.36
C VAL A 718 14.43 7.84 -31.57
N THR A 719 13.10 7.81 -31.50
CA THR A 719 12.21 8.59 -32.37
C THR A 719 11.66 9.76 -31.58
N VAL A 720 11.93 11.00 -32.02
CA VAL A 720 11.34 12.20 -31.42
C VAL A 720 9.89 12.34 -31.92
N LYS A 721 8.91 12.30 -31.00
CA LYS A 721 7.50 12.61 -31.29
C LYS A 721 7.04 13.80 -30.43
N THR A 722 6.28 14.71 -31.02
CA THR A 722 5.65 15.87 -30.35
C THR A 722 4.18 15.55 -30.09
N GLY A 723 3.64 15.88 -28.90
CA GLY A 723 2.20 15.70 -28.65
C GLY A 723 1.69 16.37 -27.38
N GLN A 724 0.36 16.40 -27.22
CA GLN A 724 -0.35 17.16 -26.19
C GLN A 724 -0.35 16.47 -24.81
N PHE A 725 -0.15 17.25 -23.75
CA PHE A 725 -0.21 16.78 -22.35
C PHE A 725 -1.19 17.65 -21.56
N VAL A 726 -2.00 17.01 -20.71
CA VAL A 726 -2.94 17.67 -19.79
C VAL A 726 -2.52 17.37 -18.36
N LYS A 727 -2.67 18.34 -17.46
CA LYS A 727 -2.31 18.18 -16.05
C LYS A 727 -3.52 17.76 -15.22
N GLU A 728 -3.62 16.48 -14.90
CA GLU A 728 -4.67 15.92 -14.04
C GLU A 728 -4.09 15.56 -12.67
N ASN A 729 -4.76 15.94 -11.58
CA ASN A 729 -4.31 15.66 -10.20
C ASN A 729 -2.85 16.05 -9.92
N GLY A 730 -2.38 17.15 -10.53
CA GLY A 730 -1.02 17.65 -10.34
C GLY A 730 0.07 16.95 -11.17
N LYS A 731 -0.27 15.94 -11.99
CA LYS A 731 0.67 15.20 -12.86
C LYS A 731 0.36 15.48 -14.33
N TRP A 732 1.39 15.62 -15.16
CA TRP A 732 1.24 15.69 -16.62
C TRP A 732 0.93 14.30 -17.16
N ALA A 733 -0.23 14.15 -17.79
CA ALA A 733 -0.65 12.96 -18.51
C ALA A 733 -0.71 13.29 -20.00
N TYR A 734 -0.15 12.43 -20.84
CA TYR A 734 -0.28 12.55 -22.29
C TYR A 734 -1.77 12.41 -22.64
N ASN A 735 -2.33 13.40 -23.32
CA ASN A 735 -3.73 13.40 -23.75
C ASN A 735 -3.82 13.86 -25.21
N PRO A 736 -3.95 12.92 -26.16
CA PRO A 736 -4.11 13.20 -27.58
C PRO A 736 -5.57 13.47 -28.00
N ASP A 737 -6.53 13.46 -27.07
CA ASP A 737 -7.94 13.68 -27.39
C ASP A 737 -8.21 15.14 -27.76
N VAL A 738 -9.07 15.34 -28.75
CA VAL A 738 -9.47 16.67 -29.22
C VAL A 738 -10.94 16.89 -28.88
N THR A 739 -11.23 17.98 -28.18
CA THR A 739 -12.62 18.43 -27.94
C THR A 739 -12.77 19.87 -28.41
N MET A 740 -13.69 20.11 -29.35
CA MET A 740 -13.85 21.43 -29.96
C MET A 740 -15.31 21.77 -30.23
N THR A 741 -15.67 23.05 -30.10
CA THR A 741 -17.01 23.55 -30.49
C THR A 741 -16.87 24.40 -31.74
N LEU A 742 -17.59 24.03 -32.80
CA LEU A 742 -17.77 24.82 -34.02
C LEU A 742 -18.95 25.78 -33.80
N PRO A 743 -18.71 27.07 -33.52
CA PRO A 743 -19.79 28.01 -33.23
C PRO A 743 -20.69 28.22 -34.45
N ALA A 744 -22.01 28.20 -34.23
CA ALA A 744 -22.98 28.56 -35.25
C ALA A 744 -22.92 30.05 -35.59
N GLY A 745 -23.21 30.40 -36.84
CA GLY A 745 -23.39 31.78 -37.26
C GLY A 745 -22.48 32.19 -38.39
N LYS A 746 -22.80 33.35 -38.98
CA LYS A 746 -22.16 33.78 -40.22
C LYS A 746 -20.69 34.12 -40.04
N ASN A 747 -19.84 33.59 -40.92
CA ASN A 747 -18.40 33.85 -40.99
C ASN A 747 -17.64 33.60 -39.67
N GLN A 748 -18.06 32.62 -38.88
CA GLN A 748 -17.32 32.23 -37.68
C GLN A 748 -15.99 31.58 -38.08
N PRO A 749 -14.81 32.15 -37.75
CA PRO A 749 -13.53 31.73 -38.33
C PRO A 749 -13.24 30.23 -38.24
N LEU A 750 -13.53 29.62 -37.08
CA LEU A 750 -13.29 28.20 -36.84
C LEU A 750 -14.25 27.31 -37.61
N SER A 751 -15.55 27.64 -37.61
CA SER A 751 -16.57 26.92 -38.40
C SER A 751 -16.33 27.08 -39.90
N THR A 752 -15.92 28.28 -40.34
CA THR A 752 -15.54 28.54 -41.73
C THR A 752 -14.39 27.62 -42.14
N LEU A 753 -13.33 27.47 -41.34
CA LEU A 753 -12.22 26.58 -41.66
C LEU A 753 -12.67 25.13 -41.87
N TYR A 754 -13.42 24.58 -40.92
CA TYR A 754 -13.85 23.18 -40.97
C TYR A 754 -14.85 22.91 -42.09
N PHE A 755 -15.88 23.74 -42.21
CA PHE A 755 -16.89 23.55 -43.24
C PHE A 755 -16.41 23.95 -44.64
N GLN A 756 -15.48 24.91 -44.79
CA GLN A 756 -14.87 25.18 -46.09
C GLN A 756 -14.03 23.99 -46.54
N THR A 757 -13.30 23.35 -45.62
CA THR A 757 -12.55 22.13 -45.94
C THR A 757 -13.48 21.00 -46.38
N CYS A 758 -14.65 20.87 -45.75
CA CYS A 758 -15.70 19.94 -46.20
C CYS A 758 -16.17 20.26 -47.63
N VAL A 759 -16.48 21.52 -47.92
CA VAL A 759 -16.91 22.00 -49.25
C VAL A 759 -15.84 21.72 -50.32
N ASP A 760 -14.59 22.02 -50.02
CA ASP A 760 -13.47 21.84 -50.95
C ASP A 760 -13.18 20.35 -51.20
N TRP A 761 -13.32 19.52 -50.15
CA TRP A 761 -13.20 18.08 -50.28
C TRP A 761 -14.32 17.49 -51.14
N VAL A 762 -15.58 17.87 -50.91
CA VAL A 762 -16.72 17.45 -51.75
C VAL A 762 -16.47 17.84 -53.20
N LYS A 763 -16.06 19.08 -53.46
CA LYS A 763 -15.80 19.60 -54.81
C LYS A 763 -14.77 18.76 -55.58
N SER A 764 -13.74 18.28 -54.90
CA SER A 764 -12.56 17.63 -55.50
C SER A 764 -12.62 16.10 -55.49
N SER A 765 -13.26 15.50 -54.49
CA SER A 765 -13.18 14.06 -54.21
C SER A 765 -14.47 13.30 -54.52
N VAL A 766 -15.61 13.98 -54.58
CA VAL A 766 -16.90 13.37 -54.91
C VAL A 766 -17.13 13.40 -56.42
N THR A 767 -17.67 12.31 -56.98
CA THR A 767 -18.06 12.26 -58.39
C THR A 767 -19.14 13.31 -58.68
N ASN A 768 -18.90 14.20 -59.65
CA ASN A 768 -19.71 15.39 -59.91
C ASN A 768 -19.80 16.36 -58.71
N GLY A 769 -18.85 16.33 -57.78
CA GLY A 769 -18.82 17.14 -56.56
C GLY A 769 -19.08 18.63 -56.78
N ALA A 770 -18.49 19.21 -57.82
CA ALA A 770 -18.70 20.61 -58.19
C ALA A 770 -20.18 20.99 -58.46
N LYS A 771 -21.04 20.04 -58.84
CA LYS A 771 -22.48 20.29 -59.02
C LYS A 771 -23.22 20.44 -57.68
N TYR A 772 -22.74 19.78 -56.63
CA TYR A 772 -23.30 19.91 -55.26
C TYR A 772 -22.89 21.21 -54.57
N VAL A 773 -21.87 21.90 -55.07
CA VAL A 773 -21.35 23.15 -54.50
C VAL A 773 -22.09 24.33 -55.12
N THR A 774 -22.55 25.25 -54.28
CA THR A 774 -23.20 26.50 -54.72
C THR A 774 -22.27 27.37 -55.56
N SER A 775 -22.83 28.31 -56.34
CA SER A 775 -22.05 29.25 -57.16
C SER A 775 -21.07 30.12 -56.36
N TYR A 776 -21.32 30.30 -55.06
CA TYR A 776 -20.45 31.05 -54.15
C TYR A 776 -19.24 30.24 -53.65
N GLY A 777 -19.23 28.91 -53.83
CA GLY A 777 -18.10 28.06 -53.49
C GLY A 777 -17.89 27.79 -51.99
N ASN A 778 -18.81 28.21 -51.13
CA ASN A 778 -18.69 28.15 -49.66
C ASN A 778 -19.78 27.31 -48.98
N ASN A 779 -20.65 26.70 -49.78
CA ASN A 779 -21.77 25.87 -49.36
C ASN A 779 -21.88 24.68 -50.31
N GLU A 780 -22.11 23.49 -49.77
CA GLU A 780 -22.34 22.27 -50.54
C GLU A 780 -23.56 21.51 -50.01
N TYR A 781 -24.28 20.83 -50.91
CA TYR A 781 -25.49 20.08 -50.57
C TYR A 781 -25.32 18.56 -50.58
N TYR A 782 -24.13 18.03 -50.91
CA TYR A 782 -23.82 16.59 -50.81
C TYR A 782 -23.94 16.08 -49.36
N SER A 783 -23.42 16.84 -48.40
CA SER A 783 -23.58 16.62 -46.94
C SER A 783 -24.21 17.81 -46.19
N GLY A 784 -24.39 18.95 -46.86
CA GLY A 784 -25.07 20.14 -46.32
C GLY A 784 -24.16 21.16 -45.66
N THR A 785 -22.84 20.99 -45.69
CA THR A 785 -21.90 21.88 -44.99
C THR A 785 -21.86 23.29 -45.60
N SER A 786 -21.86 24.28 -44.71
CA SER A 786 -21.90 25.70 -45.04
C SER A 786 -20.85 26.47 -44.26
N ALA A 787 -19.77 26.85 -44.94
CA ALA A 787 -18.72 27.68 -44.37
C ALA A 787 -19.21 29.10 -44.08
N TYR A 788 -20.12 29.62 -44.90
CA TYR A 788 -20.67 30.95 -44.70
C TYR A 788 -21.60 31.04 -43.49
N GLN A 789 -22.49 30.05 -43.28
CA GLN A 789 -23.47 30.07 -42.18
C GLN A 789 -22.93 29.41 -40.90
N GLY A 790 -21.84 28.65 -40.99
CA GLY A 790 -21.27 27.93 -39.85
C GLY A 790 -22.14 26.78 -39.37
N ASN A 791 -22.80 26.05 -40.28
CA ASN A 791 -23.72 24.95 -39.94
C ASN A 791 -23.80 23.88 -41.05
N VAL A 792 -24.54 22.81 -40.77
CA VAL A 792 -24.97 21.79 -41.73
C VAL A 792 -26.43 22.06 -42.12
N ASP A 793 -26.68 22.50 -43.35
CA ASP A 793 -28.00 22.80 -43.93
C ASP A 793 -28.66 21.52 -44.43
N LEU A 794 -29.70 21.06 -43.72
CA LEU A 794 -30.43 19.82 -43.98
C LEU A 794 -31.74 20.07 -44.77
N ARG A 795 -31.88 21.20 -45.47
CA ARG A 795 -33.08 21.47 -46.29
C ARG A 795 -33.04 20.68 -47.60
N ALA A 796 -33.82 19.60 -47.68
CA ALA A 796 -33.92 18.74 -48.86
C ALA A 796 -34.32 19.49 -50.15
N GLU A 797 -35.24 20.46 -50.07
CA GLU A 797 -35.65 21.27 -51.23
C GLU A 797 -34.49 22.11 -51.78
N SER A 798 -33.62 22.63 -50.91
CA SER A 798 -32.43 23.37 -51.33
C SER A 798 -31.39 22.45 -51.99
N ALA A 799 -31.23 21.22 -51.48
CA ALA A 799 -30.37 20.21 -52.08
C ALA A 799 -30.87 19.77 -53.48
N LYS A 800 -32.18 19.51 -53.62
CA LYS A 800 -32.83 19.24 -54.92
C LYS A 800 -32.65 20.40 -55.89
N GLY A 801 -32.84 21.63 -55.42
CA GLY A 801 -32.64 22.83 -56.23
C GLY A 801 -31.21 22.99 -56.73
N GLN A 802 -30.21 22.59 -55.92
CA GLN A 802 -28.80 22.67 -56.29
C GLN A 802 -28.41 21.62 -57.34
N TYR A 803 -28.78 20.35 -57.14
CA TYR A 803 -28.45 19.28 -58.09
C TYR A 803 -29.55 18.22 -58.21
N PRO A 804 -30.59 18.48 -59.04
CA PRO A 804 -31.75 17.59 -59.15
C PRO A 804 -31.42 16.14 -59.54
N GLU A 805 -30.47 15.96 -60.48
CA GLU A 805 -30.07 14.63 -60.96
C GLU A 805 -29.41 13.77 -59.85
N GLY A 806 -28.75 14.42 -58.88
CA GLY A 806 -28.06 13.75 -57.77
C GLY A 806 -28.98 13.15 -56.71
N TYR A 807 -30.23 13.59 -56.68
CA TYR A 807 -31.27 13.16 -55.73
C TYR A 807 -32.52 12.60 -56.44
N ASN A 808 -32.38 12.24 -57.72
CA ASN A 808 -33.51 11.81 -58.52
C ASN A 808 -34.20 10.58 -57.91
N GLY A 809 -35.51 10.64 -57.75
CA GLY A 809 -36.33 9.55 -57.20
C GLY A 809 -36.32 9.43 -55.67
N MET A 810 -35.62 10.32 -54.93
CA MET A 810 -35.59 10.29 -53.46
C MET A 810 -36.64 11.21 -52.82
N SER A 811 -37.24 10.77 -51.72
CA SER A 811 -38.09 11.58 -50.83
C SER A 811 -37.25 12.63 -50.09
N ASN A 812 -37.90 13.63 -49.49
CA ASN A 812 -37.17 14.64 -48.72
C ASN A 812 -36.49 14.04 -47.49
N GLU A 813 -37.13 13.06 -46.85
CA GLU A 813 -36.61 12.32 -45.71
C GLU A 813 -35.39 11.48 -46.11
N GLU A 814 -35.45 10.80 -47.26
CA GLU A 814 -34.33 10.01 -47.80
C GLU A 814 -33.11 10.89 -48.10
N ILE A 815 -33.33 12.11 -48.62
CA ILE A 815 -32.26 13.07 -48.89
C ILE A 815 -31.60 13.54 -47.61
N VAL A 816 -32.39 13.91 -46.58
CA VAL A 816 -31.84 14.34 -45.30
C VAL A 816 -31.05 13.22 -44.63
N ALA A 817 -31.58 11.99 -44.64
CA ALA A 817 -30.88 10.83 -44.10
C ALA A 817 -29.55 10.60 -44.84
N LEU A 818 -29.55 10.68 -46.17
CA LEU A 818 -28.35 10.52 -46.99
C LEU A 818 -27.31 11.61 -46.72
N MET A 819 -27.73 12.87 -46.57
CA MET A 819 -26.83 13.98 -46.24
C MET A 819 -26.18 13.79 -44.86
N LYS A 820 -26.96 13.38 -43.85
CA LYS A 820 -26.43 13.04 -42.52
C LYS A 820 -25.39 11.91 -42.60
N THR A 821 -25.73 10.80 -43.27
CA THR A 821 -24.82 9.67 -43.43
C THR A 821 -23.52 10.06 -44.12
N ARG A 822 -23.59 10.90 -45.17
CA ARG A 822 -22.41 11.41 -45.88
C ARG A 822 -21.59 12.36 -45.03
N PHE A 823 -22.22 13.22 -44.24
CA PHE A 823 -21.52 14.09 -43.30
C PHE A 823 -20.68 13.27 -42.31
N GLU A 824 -21.30 12.27 -41.70
CA GLU A 824 -20.68 11.45 -40.65
C GLU A 824 -19.59 10.50 -41.17
N ASN A 825 -19.82 9.86 -42.31
CA ASN A 825 -18.98 8.73 -42.73
C ASN A 825 -18.00 9.09 -43.84
N GLU A 826 -18.23 10.19 -44.56
CA GLU A 826 -17.42 10.56 -45.72
C GLU A 826 -16.79 11.94 -45.56
N VAL A 827 -17.61 12.99 -45.45
CA VAL A 827 -17.18 14.38 -45.64
C VAL A 827 -16.45 14.93 -44.42
N PHE A 828 -17.07 14.87 -43.24
CA PHE A 828 -16.45 15.39 -42.02
C PHE A 828 -15.19 14.62 -41.61
N PRO A 829 -15.14 13.26 -41.61
CA PRO A 829 -13.89 12.57 -41.31
C PRO A 829 -12.79 12.83 -42.35
N ALA A 830 -13.14 13.08 -43.61
CA ALA A 830 -12.16 13.51 -44.61
C ALA A 830 -11.64 14.95 -44.39
N ALA A 831 -12.51 15.85 -43.92
CA ALA A 831 -12.06 17.19 -43.50
C ALA A 831 -11.16 17.12 -42.25
N LEU A 832 -11.47 16.24 -41.29
CA LEU A 832 -10.59 15.98 -40.16
C LEU A 832 -9.23 15.44 -40.61
N ALA A 833 -9.21 14.55 -41.61
CA ALA A 833 -7.99 14.03 -42.18
C ALA A 833 -7.09 15.12 -42.79
N ILE A 834 -7.68 16.16 -43.38
CA ILE A 834 -6.93 17.29 -43.94
C ILE A 834 -6.43 18.22 -42.82
N LEU A 835 -7.28 18.50 -41.83
CA LEU A 835 -7.01 19.51 -40.79
C LEU A 835 -6.16 18.99 -39.62
N HIS A 836 -6.13 17.68 -39.40
CA HIS A 836 -5.36 17.00 -38.35
C HIS A 836 -4.42 15.94 -38.96
N PRO A 837 -3.40 16.37 -39.73
CA PRO A 837 -2.48 15.46 -40.42
C PRO A 837 -1.59 14.65 -39.47
N ASP A 838 -1.56 15.01 -38.19
CA ASP A 838 -0.83 14.38 -37.10
C ASP A 838 -1.66 13.36 -36.30
N ALA A 839 -2.94 13.17 -36.64
CA ALA A 839 -3.79 12.18 -35.97
C ALA A 839 -3.30 10.75 -36.23
N GLU A 840 -2.84 10.05 -35.19
CA GLU A 840 -2.35 8.66 -35.26
C GLU A 840 -2.83 7.88 -34.02
N PRO A 841 -3.16 6.57 -34.13
CA PRO A 841 -3.48 5.75 -32.97
C PRO A 841 -2.34 5.67 -31.96
N VAL A 842 -2.70 5.55 -30.68
CA VAL A 842 -1.73 5.42 -29.58
C VAL A 842 -1.86 4.03 -28.96
N GLU A 843 -0.75 3.31 -28.82
CA GLU A 843 -0.75 1.97 -28.25
C GLU A 843 -1.28 1.98 -26.80
N GLY A 844 -2.32 1.19 -26.53
CA GLY A 844 -2.92 1.07 -25.20
C GLY A 844 -3.98 2.12 -24.83
N ARG A 845 -4.37 3.04 -25.73
CA ARG A 845 -5.46 4.01 -25.52
C ARG A 845 -6.17 4.38 -26.83
N ASP A 846 -7.48 4.57 -26.75
CA ASP A 846 -8.26 5.15 -27.85
C ASP A 846 -8.05 6.67 -27.91
N VAL A 847 -7.73 7.20 -29.10
CA VAL A 847 -7.63 8.64 -29.35
C VAL A 847 -8.96 9.14 -29.87
N ILE A 848 -9.60 10.06 -29.14
CA ILE A 848 -10.98 10.48 -29.38
C ILE A 848 -11.05 11.95 -29.82
N TYR A 849 -11.80 12.19 -30.90
CA TYR A 849 -12.07 13.51 -31.47
C TYR A 849 -13.55 13.83 -31.35
N THR A 850 -13.89 14.81 -30.51
CA THR A 850 -15.27 15.22 -30.22
C THR A 850 -15.52 16.65 -30.70
N PHE A 851 -16.52 16.82 -31.56
CA PHE A 851 -16.91 18.12 -32.11
C PHE A 851 -18.37 18.43 -31.81
N THR A 852 -18.63 19.62 -31.28
CA THR A 852 -19.98 20.19 -31.26
C THR A 852 -20.18 21.02 -32.52
N PHE A 853 -21.21 20.73 -33.31
CA PHE A 853 -21.55 21.46 -34.54
C PHE A 853 -23.05 21.76 -34.58
N SER A 854 -23.51 22.67 -35.44
CA SER A 854 -24.93 22.97 -35.57
C SER A 854 -25.50 22.55 -36.91
N ALA A 855 -26.73 22.03 -36.93
CA ALA A 855 -27.47 21.73 -38.15
C ALA A 855 -28.75 22.58 -38.25
N TYR A 856 -29.12 22.96 -39.47
CA TYR A 856 -30.29 23.78 -39.77
C TYR A 856 -31.31 22.99 -40.59
N ASP A 857 -32.53 22.85 -40.09
CA ASP A 857 -33.61 22.06 -40.73
C ASP A 857 -34.56 22.92 -41.59
N GLY A 858 -34.30 24.22 -41.70
CA GLY A 858 -35.20 25.20 -42.34
C GLY A 858 -36.04 26.04 -41.37
N ILE A 859 -36.08 25.66 -40.10
CA ILE A 859 -36.79 26.38 -39.04
C ILE A 859 -35.82 26.72 -37.90
N ASN A 860 -35.10 25.72 -37.38
CA ASN A 860 -34.23 25.83 -36.22
C ASN A 860 -32.78 25.49 -36.57
N THR A 861 -31.83 26.14 -35.87
CA THR A 861 -30.42 25.76 -35.89
C THR A 861 -30.09 25.09 -34.56
N THR A 862 -29.91 23.78 -34.57
CA THR A 862 -29.76 22.95 -33.37
C THR A 862 -28.31 22.46 -33.23
N PRO A 863 -27.69 22.58 -32.05
CA PRO A 863 -26.36 22.03 -31.80
C PRO A 863 -26.43 20.51 -31.56
N TYR A 864 -25.46 19.80 -32.12
CA TYR A 864 -25.25 18.36 -32.02
C TYR A 864 -23.78 18.06 -31.74
N VAL A 865 -23.51 16.88 -31.17
CA VAL A 865 -22.15 16.41 -30.87
C VAL A 865 -21.86 15.20 -31.75
N ILE A 866 -20.68 15.18 -32.36
CA ILE A 866 -20.16 14.05 -33.13
C ILE A 866 -18.80 13.63 -32.59
N THR A 867 -18.59 12.32 -32.48
CA THR A 867 -17.38 11.74 -31.90
C THR A 867 -16.77 10.72 -32.86
N TYR A 868 -15.46 10.81 -33.06
CA TYR A 868 -14.66 9.90 -33.86
C TYR A 868 -13.52 9.29 -33.03
N LYS A 869 -13.13 8.07 -33.40
CA LYS A 869 -11.94 7.37 -32.91
C LYS A 869 -10.89 7.33 -34.00
N VAL A 870 -9.63 7.62 -33.68
CA VAL A 870 -8.52 7.45 -34.63
C VAL A 870 -8.11 5.98 -34.69
N VAL A 871 -8.23 5.36 -35.87
CA VAL A 871 -7.99 3.92 -36.08
C VAL A 871 -6.82 3.59 -37.00
N GLY A 872 -6.24 4.61 -37.61
CA GLY A 872 -5.01 4.56 -38.40
C GLY A 872 -4.48 5.97 -38.64
N PRO A 873 -3.29 6.15 -39.23
CA PRO A 873 -2.77 7.46 -39.55
C PRO A 873 -3.79 8.23 -40.38
N VAL A 874 -4.29 9.34 -39.82
CA VAL A 874 -5.24 10.24 -40.45
C VAL A 874 -6.58 9.53 -40.83
N LYS A 875 -6.94 8.46 -40.12
CA LYS A 875 -8.17 7.68 -40.32
C LYS A 875 -9.08 7.75 -39.10
N PHE A 876 -10.30 8.21 -39.32
CA PHE A 876 -11.31 8.44 -38.28
C PHE A 876 -12.49 7.48 -38.48
N GLU A 877 -12.84 6.73 -37.43
CA GLU A 877 -14.02 5.87 -37.37
C GLU A 877 -15.10 6.55 -36.51
N LEU A 878 -16.33 6.62 -37.00
CA LEU A 878 -17.45 7.23 -36.27
C LEU A 878 -17.76 6.40 -35.01
N VAL A 879 -17.83 7.05 -33.86
CA VAL A 879 -18.23 6.44 -32.59
C VAL A 879 -19.70 6.72 -32.30
N SER A 880 -20.11 8.00 -32.38
CA SER A 880 -21.49 8.42 -32.13
C SER A 880 -21.78 9.82 -32.69
N CYS A 881 -23.05 10.11 -32.94
CA CYS A 881 -23.54 11.46 -33.21
C CYS A 881 -24.94 11.68 -32.63
N THR A 882 -25.13 12.76 -31.87
CA THR A 882 -26.36 12.99 -31.10
C THR A 882 -27.57 13.38 -31.94
N TRP A 883 -27.43 13.61 -33.24
CA TRP A 883 -28.59 13.83 -34.14
C TRP A 883 -29.20 12.53 -34.68
N ASN A 884 -28.67 11.38 -34.24
CA ASN A 884 -29.20 10.03 -34.49
C ASN A 884 -29.91 9.47 -33.25
N ASP A 885 -29.80 10.15 -32.10
CA ASP A 885 -30.57 9.92 -30.88
C ASP A 885 -31.98 10.51 -31.04
#